data_AF-A0A9W8N086-F1
#
_entry.id   AF-A0A9W8N086-F1
#
_cell.length_a   1.000
_cell.length_b   1.000
_cell.length_c   1.000
_cell.angle_alpha   90.00
_cell.angle_beta   90.00
_cell.angle_gamma   90.00
#
_symmetry.space_group_name_H-M   'P 1'
#
loop_
_entity.id
_entity.type
_entity.pdbx_description
1 polymer ?
#
loop_
_entity_poly.entity_id
_entity_poly.type
_entity_poly.pdbx_seq_one_letter_code
_entity_poly.pdbx_strand_id
1 'polypeptide(L)'
;MTSSTSGPPLGKFLASTDKKIRDKAIKNLSVFLSDTQNELPESDMDKLWKGIFYCFWMSDKPLVQQALATELAELILTIASTNTSLAFLRSFWETTVREWNGIDRLRLDKYYMLIRRFVNATFRLLIRAKWNNGSCQEYNRILTAEGGPLCPDDPRVPTSLASHIADIYMEELEKALGSTPDALPVPLGILLDPFIVLAARTRTKVAYNRLQSALLEPLLDALSFERSEDEPKAKRIRLSDAPSYPRLVAGACLEDPEQEGRVEKTALKKHLLRRMFEVASQPETKDSNRRKMYALWKESYEEDPGADRARAQVLSTGLPELLPQLEKTVMEFGRDNVNFTARLRFTMFFLVVLTCFREAASLPLLWKPHYHIRYEHSDEKRERARRNALQDDNWQLLYSERRRLDCKAMRLLDEVVSNRVTRQARAELVVELAMDVWDALELESECPVPSPFSDTEFESSVRIPDHAITRRFWAKSLLDTISRGHAVSIWRRFWEHSGGPSFEETMSPISCFLGCSEQRITAQLDDLSNRCRNDLETKGIVVDSGDPGYDLASLCRGIWSFMREDGFTAPSKQECQDILNNFPHASLTTKKRTIPISLTHIYAAIGTRLGIDVSPVNFPGTVLAHVLPREPGSEPLIVNASASQPQQAVGNLSIADPVPAWNAMHGYSNIREFLVPCSGQLMLLRASNNILSSLMSVADVPRYVVRPAVLFAVTTHLLFQADERTLRRLMSEVKLQPLDCIFMHKELAPCLVERCGALLKAHIDYALEEEATHEINQRTPNGPKYFVGMGFYHLLYDYLGFIWGWTQTCVATEEWIVHMKMTAPNDMLRKKISGQRALHEYM
;
A
#
# COMPACT_ATOMS: atom_id res chain seq x y z
N MET A 1 -6.46 7.04 -70.58
CA MET A 1 -7.46 7.76 -69.76
C MET A 1 -8.82 7.18 -70.07
N THR A 2 -9.29 6.27 -69.23
CA THR A 2 -10.64 5.68 -69.32
C THR A 2 -11.36 6.05 -68.03
N SER A 3 -12.19 7.07 -68.12
CA SER A 3 -13.09 7.56 -67.09
C SER A 3 -14.34 6.66 -67.02
N SER A 4 -14.57 5.97 -65.91
CA SER A 4 -15.91 5.47 -65.57
C SER A 4 -15.99 4.98 -64.11
N THR A 5 -16.20 5.89 -63.16
CA THR A 5 -16.73 5.58 -61.82
C THR A 5 -17.51 6.79 -61.31
N SER A 6 -18.60 7.14 -61.99
CA SER A 6 -19.63 8.01 -61.41
C SER A 6 -20.82 7.14 -61.02
N GLY A 7 -20.85 6.67 -59.77
CA GLY A 7 -22.12 6.27 -59.18
C GLY A 7 -23.12 7.44 -59.29
N PRO A 8 -24.42 7.18 -59.48
CA PRO A 8 -25.39 8.25 -59.65
C PRO A 8 -25.36 9.19 -58.42
N PRO A 9 -25.71 10.50 -58.56
CA PRO A 9 -25.68 11.47 -57.46
C PRO A 9 -26.86 11.23 -56.48
N LEU A 10 -26.91 10.03 -55.90
CA LEU A 10 -27.99 9.48 -55.09
C LEU A 10 -28.24 10.33 -53.84
N GLY A 11 -27.18 10.88 -53.23
CA GLY A 11 -27.30 11.71 -52.02
C GLY A 11 -28.23 12.92 -52.20
N LYS A 12 -28.22 13.59 -53.37
CA LYS A 12 -29.12 14.72 -53.65
C LYS A 12 -30.58 14.29 -53.82
N PHE A 13 -30.82 13.14 -54.44
CA PHE A 13 -32.18 12.62 -54.64
C PHE A 13 -32.79 12.07 -53.34
N LEU A 14 -31.97 11.44 -52.50
CA LEU A 14 -32.36 10.95 -51.18
C LEU A 14 -32.75 12.10 -50.23
N ALA A 15 -32.09 13.25 -50.33
CA ALA A 15 -32.42 14.44 -49.53
C ALA A 15 -33.49 15.35 -50.17
N SER A 16 -34.16 14.94 -51.26
CA SER A 16 -35.20 15.73 -51.91
C SER A 16 -36.42 15.96 -51.01
N THR A 17 -37.07 17.12 -51.10
CA THR A 17 -38.34 17.38 -50.38
C THR A 17 -39.51 16.57 -50.96
N ASP A 18 -39.46 16.14 -52.22
CA ASP A 18 -40.49 15.32 -52.86
C ASP A 18 -40.37 13.84 -52.48
N LYS A 19 -41.42 13.29 -51.85
CA LYS A 19 -41.49 11.87 -51.47
C LYS A 19 -41.28 10.93 -52.66
N LYS A 20 -41.85 11.22 -53.83
CA LYS A 20 -41.76 10.32 -55.00
C LYS A 20 -40.32 10.20 -55.49
N ILE A 21 -39.55 11.30 -55.43
CA ILE A 21 -38.14 11.31 -55.78
C ILE A 21 -37.33 10.47 -54.80
N ARG A 22 -37.59 10.62 -53.50
CA ARG A 22 -36.93 9.81 -52.45
C ARG A 22 -37.25 8.33 -52.57
N ASP A 23 -38.53 7.97 -52.72
CA ASP A 23 -38.95 6.57 -52.89
C ASP A 23 -38.26 5.91 -54.10
N LYS A 24 -38.18 6.62 -55.23
CA LYS A 24 -37.47 6.13 -56.43
C LYS A 24 -35.97 5.99 -56.16
N ALA A 25 -35.37 6.90 -55.42
CA ALA A 25 -33.95 6.84 -55.07
C ALA A 25 -33.63 5.65 -54.15
N ILE A 26 -34.50 5.33 -53.17
CA ILE A 26 -34.34 4.16 -52.30
C ILE A 26 -34.49 2.85 -53.11
N LYS A 27 -35.48 2.77 -54.01
CA LYS A 27 -35.62 1.60 -54.90
C LYS A 27 -34.39 1.38 -55.78
N ASN A 28 -33.88 2.46 -56.38
CA ASN A 28 -32.66 2.42 -57.19
C ASN A 28 -31.44 2.02 -56.35
N LEU A 29 -31.35 2.51 -55.11
CA LEU A 29 -30.29 2.15 -54.18
C LEU A 29 -30.32 0.65 -53.85
N SER A 30 -31.50 0.10 -53.58
CA SER A 30 -31.68 -1.34 -53.32
C SER A 30 -31.19 -2.20 -54.50
N VAL A 31 -31.53 -1.80 -55.73
CA VAL A 31 -31.06 -2.46 -56.97
C VAL A 31 -29.55 -2.30 -57.17
N PHE A 32 -29.00 -1.12 -56.86
CA PHE A 32 -27.57 -0.87 -57.00
C PHE A 32 -26.74 -1.72 -56.02
N LEU A 33 -27.21 -1.82 -54.77
CA LEU A 33 -26.54 -2.55 -53.70
C LEU A 33 -26.66 -4.08 -53.81
N SER A 34 -27.62 -4.60 -54.59
CA SER A 34 -27.76 -6.04 -54.82
C SER A 34 -26.78 -6.60 -55.86
N ASP A 35 -26.14 -5.75 -56.65
CA ASP A 35 -25.15 -6.14 -57.65
C ASP A 35 -23.74 -6.23 -57.02
N THR A 36 -23.17 -7.44 -57.05
CA THR A 36 -21.85 -7.77 -56.50
C THR A 36 -20.67 -7.00 -57.10
N GLN A 37 -20.83 -6.38 -58.27
CA GLN A 37 -19.77 -5.59 -58.93
C GLN A 37 -19.69 -4.14 -58.40
N ASN A 38 -20.66 -3.71 -57.59
CA ASN A 38 -20.76 -2.35 -57.10
C ASN A 38 -20.16 -2.23 -55.69
N GLU A 39 -18.84 -2.01 -55.60
CA GLU A 39 -18.20 -1.59 -54.35
C GLU A 39 -18.10 -0.06 -54.27
N LEU A 40 -18.61 0.50 -53.16
CA LEU A 40 -18.52 1.93 -52.90
C LEU A 40 -17.29 2.24 -52.04
N PRO A 41 -16.45 3.22 -52.43
CA PRO A 41 -15.42 3.76 -51.56
C PRO A 41 -16.01 4.33 -50.26
N GLU A 42 -15.24 4.28 -49.17
CA GLU A 42 -15.65 4.77 -47.84
C GLU A 42 -16.20 6.22 -47.88
N SER A 43 -15.50 7.11 -48.59
CA SER A 43 -15.93 8.51 -48.75
C SER A 43 -17.26 8.70 -49.50
N ASP A 44 -17.67 7.73 -50.32
CA ASP A 44 -18.96 7.75 -51.01
C ASP A 44 -20.05 7.07 -50.19
N MET A 45 -19.69 6.10 -49.36
CA MET A 45 -20.57 5.48 -48.36
C MET A 45 -21.05 6.52 -47.33
N ASP A 46 -20.16 7.40 -46.87
CA ASP A 46 -20.50 8.51 -45.97
C ASP A 46 -21.49 9.50 -46.57
N LYS A 47 -21.27 9.89 -47.84
CA LYS A 47 -22.18 10.80 -48.56
C LYS A 47 -23.54 10.15 -48.78
N LEU A 48 -23.55 8.86 -49.10
CA LEU A 48 -24.76 8.07 -49.26
C LEU A 48 -25.56 8.05 -47.95
N TRP A 49 -24.91 7.72 -46.83
CA TRP A 49 -25.56 7.67 -45.53
C TRP A 49 -26.05 9.02 -45.03
N LYS A 50 -25.34 10.10 -45.32
CA LYS A 50 -25.87 11.45 -45.10
C LYS A 50 -27.16 11.69 -45.88
N GLY A 51 -27.21 11.26 -47.14
CA GLY A 51 -28.44 11.30 -47.96
C GLY A 51 -29.57 10.47 -47.37
N ILE A 52 -29.30 9.24 -46.94
CA ILE A 52 -30.28 8.33 -46.32
C ILE A 52 -30.80 8.92 -44.99
N PHE A 53 -29.91 9.47 -44.17
CA PHE A 53 -30.28 10.09 -42.89
C PHE A 53 -31.29 11.21 -43.08
N TYR A 54 -31.05 12.11 -44.04
CA TYR A 54 -32.00 13.19 -44.36
C TYR A 54 -33.23 12.73 -45.14
N CYS A 55 -33.16 11.60 -45.87
CA CYS A 55 -34.34 10.95 -46.43
C CYS A 55 -35.32 10.54 -45.33
N PHE A 56 -34.80 9.93 -44.26
CA PHE A 56 -35.61 9.57 -43.10
C PHE A 56 -36.04 10.79 -42.27
N TRP A 57 -35.19 11.83 -42.21
CA TRP A 57 -35.52 13.11 -41.58
C TRP A 57 -36.80 13.73 -42.15
N MET A 58 -36.96 13.72 -43.47
CA MET A 58 -38.11 14.28 -44.21
C MET A 58 -39.37 13.40 -44.19
N SER A 59 -39.36 12.29 -43.45
CA SER A 59 -40.50 11.38 -43.33
C SER A 59 -41.32 11.71 -42.08
N ASP A 60 -42.53 12.26 -42.27
CA ASP A 60 -43.35 12.80 -41.19
C ASP A 60 -44.56 11.93 -40.80
N LYS A 61 -45.04 11.08 -41.71
CA LYS A 61 -46.23 10.23 -41.44
C LYS A 61 -45.84 8.93 -40.73
N PRO A 62 -46.46 8.54 -39.60
CA PRO A 62 -46.04 7.37 -38.82
C PRO A 62 -45.93 6.06 -39.60
N LEU A 63 -46.95 5.71 -40.40
CA LEU A 63 -46.92 4.48 -41.23
C LEU A 63 -45.81 4.53 -42.30
N VAL A 64 -45.53 5.72 -42.84
CA VAL A 64 -44.43 5.92 -43.81
C VAL A 64 -43.08 5.76 -43.12
N GLN A 65 -42.92 6.28 -41.91
CA GLN A 65 -41.70 6.10 -41.12
C GLN A 65 -41.45 4.63 -40.80
N GLN A 66 -42.47 3.88 -40.40
CA GLN A 66 -42.37 2.45 -40.11
C GLN A 66 -41.97 1.63 -41.34
N ALA A 67 -42.64 1.89 -42.48
CA ALA A 67 -42.32 1.24 -43.74
C ALA A 67 -40.89 1.56 -44.20
N LEU A 68 -40.52 2.85 -44.21
CA LEU A 68 -39.19 3.29 -44.65
C LEU A 68 -38.08 2.79 -43.72
N ALA A 69 -38.29 2.78 -42.40
CA ALA A 69 -37.29 2.22 -41.48
C ALA A 69 -37.03 0.73 -41.71
N THR A 70 -38.08 -0.01 -42.07
CA THR A 70 -37.98 -1.42 -42.43
C THR A 70 -37.23 -1.58 -43.77
N GLU A 71 -37.64 -0.83 -44.80
CA GLU A 71 -37.00 -0.85 -46.12
C GLU A 71 -35.51 -0.49 -46.04
N LEU A 72 -35.15 0.53 -45.24
CA LEU A 72 -33.75 0.93 -45.02
C LEU A 72 -32.94 -0.14 -44.29
N ALA A 73 -33.48 -0.72 -43.22
CA ALA A 73 -32.79 -1.76 -42.46
C ALA A 73 -32.60 -3.03 -43.28
N GLU A 74 -33.56 -3.38 -44.14
CA GLU A 74 -33.47 -4.58 -44.99
C GLU A 74 -32.45 -4.46 -46.12
N LEU A 75 -31.95 -3.26 -46.45
CA LEU A 75 -30.86 -3.09 -47.42
C LEU A 75 -29.62 -3.92 -47.07
N ILE A 76 -29.28 -4.08 -45.78
CA ILE A 76 -28.12 -4.90 -45.39
C ILE A 76 -28.32 -6.39 -45.68
N LEU A 77 -29.58 -6.82 -45.86
CA LEU A 77 -29.95 -8.17 -46.25
C LEU A 77 -30.07 -8.33 -47.77
N THR A 78 -30.24 -7.24 -48.54
CA THR A 78 -30.25 -7.32 -50.02
C THR A 78 -28.85 -7.33 -50.62
N ILE A 79 -27.86 -6.78 -49.91
CA ILE A 79 -26.45 -6.84 -50.30
C ILE A 79 -25.96 -8.30 -50.25
N ALA A 80 -25.31 -8.74 -51.33
CA ALA A 80 -24.86 -10.11 -51.52
C ALA A 80 -23.67 -10.49 -50.63
N SER A 81 -22.72 -9.57 -50.43
CA SER A 81 -21.51 -9.79 -49.62
C SER A 81 -21.73 -9.35 -48.16
N THR A 82 -21.50 -10.25 -47.21
CA THR A 82 -21.56 -9.94 -45.77
C THR A 82 -20.59 -8.81 -45.38
N ASN A 83 -19.40 -8.77 -45.97
CA ASN A 83 -18.42 -7.73 -45.69
C ASN A 83 -18.92 -6.34 -46.13
N THR A 84 -19.55 -6.27 -47.31
CA THR A 84 -20.14 -5.03 -47.83
C THR A 84 -21.34 -4.61 -46.99
N SER A 85 -22.17 -5.55 -46.53
CA SER A 85 -23.25 -5.26 -45.58
C SER A 85 -22.73 -4.70 -44.25
N LEU A 86 -21.64 -5.25 -43.72
CA LEU A 86 -20.99 -4.77 -42.49
C LEU A 86 -20.36 -3.39 -42.68
N ALA A 87 -19.74 -3.12 -43.84
CA ALA A 87 -19.23 -1.78 -44.17
C ALA A 87 -20.38 -0.75 -44.26
N PHE A 88 -21.49 -1.11 -44.90
CA PHE A 88 -22.68 -0.26 -44.94
C PHE A 88 -23.25 -0.02 -43.53
N LEU A 89 -23.25 -1.03 -42.66
CA LEU A 89 -23.66 -0.91 -41.26
C LEU A 89 -22.70 -0.04 -40.44
N ARG A 90 -21.39 -0.06 -40.73
CA ARG A 90 -20.42 0.82 -40.06
C ARG A 90 -20.76 2.29 -40.30
N SER A 91 -20.96 2.67 -41.56
CA SER A 91 -21.31 4.05 -41.91
C SER A 91 -22.70 4.49 -41.41
N PHE A 92 -23.64 3.55 -41.20
CA PHE A 92 -24.89 3.81 -40.49
C PHE A 92 -24.62 4.29 -39.06
N TRP A 93 -23.78 3.56 -38.32
CA TRP A 93 -23.47 3.88 -36.93
C TRP A 93 -22.67 5.17 -36.80
N GLU A 94 -21.64 5.36 -37.62
CA GLU A 94 -20.84 6.60 -37.64
C GLU A 94 -21.70 7.82 -37.96
N THR A 95 -22.61 7.70 -38.94
CA THR A 95 -23.57 8.76 -39.27
C THR A 95 -24.56 9.01 -38.13
N THR A 96 -25.06 7.95 -37.49
CA THR A 96 -25.99 8.06 -36.36
C THR A 96 -25.33 8.76 -35.18
N VAL A 97 -24.11 8.38 -34.80
CA VAL A 97 -23.35 9.01 -33.71
C VAL A 97 -23.05 10.48 -34.03
N ARG A 98 -22.64 10.78 -35.26
CA ARG A 98 -22.34 12.15 -35.71
C ARG A 98 -23.56 13.08 -35.63
N GLU A 99 -24.73 12.61 -36.05
CA GLU A 99 -25.94 13.43 -36.17
C GLU A 99 -26.84 13.39 -34.91
N TRP A 100 -26.60 12.46 -33.95
CA TRP A 100 -27.52 12.18 -32.84
C TRP A 100 -27.92 13.43 -32.04
N ASN A 101 -26.94 14.25 -31.67
CA ASN A 101 -27.18 15.46 -30.87
C ASN A 101 -27.92 16.56 -31.67
N GLY A 102 -27.98 16.46 -33.00
CA GLY A 102 -28.73 17.36 -33.87
C GLY A 102 -30.19 16.98 -34.05
N ILE A 103 -30.62 15.80 -33.57
CA ILE A 103 -32.01 15.35 -33.68
C ILE A 103 -32.85 16.03 -32.59
N ASP A 104 -33.87 16.78 -33.01
CA ASP A 104 -34.81 17.39 -32.07
C ASP A 104 -35.77 16.37 -31.44
N ARG A 105 -36.36 16.75 -30.30
CA ARG A 105 -37.22 15.87 -29.50
C ARG A 105 -38.40 15.28 -30.27
N LEU A 106 -38.98 15.98 -31.25
CA LEU A 106 -40.14 15.50 -32.00
C LEU A 106 -39.77 14.42 -33.03
N ARG A 107 -38.49 14.31 -33.38
CA ARG A 107 -37.98 13.32 -34.35
C ARG A 107 -37.30 12.13 -33.69
N LEU A 108 -36.94 12.22 -32.41
CA LEU A 108 -36.13 11.20 -31.73
C LEU A 108 -36.77 9.80 -31.77
N ASP A 109 -38.09 9.69 -31.57
CA ASP A 109 -38.79 8.39 -31.52
C ASP A 109 -38.68 7.58 -32.82
N LYS A 110 -38.76 8.24 -33.98
CA LYS A 110 -38.59 7.53 -35.27
C LYS A 110 -37.16 7.03 -35.46
N TYR A 111 -36.16 7.73 -34.94
CA TYR A 111 -34.76 7.27 -35.00
C TYR A 111 -34.48 6.14 -34.01
N TYR A 112 -35.12 6.13 -32.83
CA TYR A 112 -35.10 4.95 -31.95
C TYR A 112 -35.70 3.71 -32.61
N MET A 113 -36.79 3.87 -33.35
CA MET A 113 -37.38 2.80 -34.16
C MET A 113 -36.45 2.35 -35.30
N LEU A 114 -35.81 3.30 -36.01
CA LEU A 114 -34.84 3.00 -37.06
C LEU A 114 -33.69 2.13 -36.51
N ILE A 115 -33.09 2.53 -35.39
CA ILE A 115 -32.04 1.76 -34.72
C ILE A 115 -32.53 0.35 -34.38
N ARG A 116 -33.73 0.21 -33.83
CA ARG A 116 -34.33 -1.09 -33.50
C ARG A 116 -34.44 -1.99 -34.74
N ARG A 117 -34.83 -1.45 -35.90
CA ARG A 117 -34.88 -2.20 -37.17
C ARG A 117 -33.49 -2.60 -37.66
N PHE A 118 -32.50 -1.72 -37.56
CA PHE A 118 -31.11 -2.04 -37.94
C PHE A 118 -30.46 -3.09 -37.04
N VAL A 119 -30.67 -3.03 -35.72
CA VAL A 119 -30.19 -4.06 -34.78
C VAL A 119 -30.77 -5.43 -35.14
N ASN A 120 -32.09 -5.51 -35.36
CA ASN A 120 -32.76 -6.75 -35.77
C ASN A 120 -32.24 -7.29 -37.12
N ALA A 121 -32.17 -6.43 -38.13
CA ALA A 121 -31.66 -6.80 -39.45
C ALA A 121 -30.21 -7.27 -39.38
N THR A 122 -29.40 -6.71 -38.49
CA THR A 122 -28.01 -7.12 -38.28
C THR A 122 -27.93 -8.53 -37.70
N PHE A 123 -28.78 -8.88 -36.73
CA PHE A 123 -28.86 -10.26 -36.25
C PHE A 123 -29.29 -11.22 -37.36
N ARG A 124 -30.28 -10.86 -38.18
CA ARG A 124 -30.69 -11.66 -39.35
C ARG A 124 -29.55 -11.84 -40.36
N LEU A 125 -28.71 -10.81 -40.56
CA LEU A 125 -27.52 -10.88 -41.41
C LEU A 125 -26.49 -11.86 -40.82
N LEU A 126 -26.22 -11.77 -39.52
CA LEU A 126 -25.28 -12.67 -38.84
C LEU A 126 -25.79 -14.12 -38.85
N ILE A 127 -27.09 -14.35 -38.66
CA ILE A 127 -27.74 -15.66 -38.82
C ILE A 127 -27.55 -16.19 -40.24
N ARG A 128 -27.78 -15.37 -41.27
CA ARG A 128 -27.53 -15.74 -42.69
C ARG A 128 -26.06 -16.11 -42.93
N ALA A 129 -25.14 -15.40 -42.26
CA ALA A 129 -23.71 -15.70 -42.26
C ALA A 129 -23.33 -16.84 -41.31
N LYS A 130 -24.30 -17.60 -40.79
CA LYS A 130 -24.11 -18.73 -39.88
C LYS A 130 -23.29 -18.38 -38.63
N TRP A 131 -23.44 -17.16 -38.13
CA TRP A 131 -22.69 -16.65 -36.99
C TRP A 131 -21.16 -16.77 -37.17
N ASN A 132 -20.67 -16.61 -38.41
CA ASN A 132 -19.24 -16.66 -38.69
C ASN A 132 -18.45 -15.77 -37.72
N ASN A 133 -17.47 -16.36 -37.04
CA ASN A 133 -16.72 -15.71 -35.97
C ASN A 133 -16.12 -14.35 -36.41
N GLY A 134 -15.53 -14.28 -37.61
CA GLY A 134 -14.99 -13.04 -38.16
C GLY A 134 -16.05 -11.95 -38.38
N SER A 135 -17.26 -12.33 -38.81
CA SER A 135 -18.38 -11.39 -38.98
C SER A 135 -18.94 -10.89 -37.65
N CYS A 136 -19.03 -11.77 -36.62
CA CYS A 136 -19.42 -11.38 -35.27
C CYS A 136 -18.39 -10.45 -34.60
N GLN A 137 -17.09 -10.75 -34.77
CA GLN A 137 -16.01 -9.88 -34.28
C GLN A 137 -15.99 -8.52 -34.98
N GLU A 138 -16.20 -8.49 -36.31
CA GLU A 138 -16.28 -7.24 -37.05
C GLU A 138 -17.50 -6.41 -36.64
N TYR A 139 -18.65 -7.04 -36.39
CA TYR A 139 -19.81 -6.36 -35.82
C TYR A 139 -19.50 -5.73 -34.45
N ASN A 140 -18.85 -6.48 -33.54
CA ASN A 140 -18.43 -5.93 -32.25
C ASN A 140 -17.48 -4.75 -32.42
N ARG A 141 -16.51 -4.84 -33.36
CA ARG A 141 -15.60 -3.75 -33.69
C ARG A 141 -16.36 -2.50 -34.16
N ILE A 142 -17.37 -2.66 -35.01
CA ILE A 142 -18.24 -1.56 -35.46
C ILE A 142 -18.96 -0.88 -34.28
N LEU A 143 -19.38 -1.65 -33.27
CA LEU A 143 -20.04 -1.08 -32.09
C LEU A 143 -19.07 -0.31 -31.18
N THR A 144 -17.83 -0.79 -31.00
CA THR A 144 -16.90 -0.29 -29.98
C THR A 144 -15.81 0.66 -30.49
N ALA A 145 -15.52 0.68 -31.79
CA ALA A 145 -14.53 1.57 -32.39
C ALA A 145 -14.96 3.05 -32.28
N GLU A 146 -14.03 3.98 -32.52
CA GLU A 146 -14.36 5.40 -32.60
C GLU A 146 -15.45 5.64 -33.66
N GLY A 147 -16.48 6.45 -33.33
CA GLY A 147 -17.68 6.60 -34.16
C GLY A 147 -18.75 5.51 -33.99
N GLY A 148 -18.44 4.42 -33.27
CA GLY A 148 -19.38 3.38 -32.90
C GLY A 148 -20.25 3.75 -31.69
N PRO A 149 -21.51 3.26 -31.60
CA PRO A 149 -22.48 3.69 -30.60
C PRO A 149 -22.20 3.20 -29.18
N LEU A 150 -21.26 2.27 -28.98
CA LEU A 150 -20.87 1.71 -27.69
C LEU A 150 -19.41 2.03 -27.34
N CYS A 151 -18.76 2.96 -28.06
CA CYS A 151 -17.39 3.37 -27.75
C CYS A 151 -17.33 4.13 -26.41
N PRO A 152 -16.57 3.65 -25.40
CA PRO A 152 -16.48 4.30 -24.09
C PRO A 152 -15.64 5.59 -24.11
N ASP A 153 -14.76 5.73 -25.11
CA ASP A 153 -13.77 6.81 -25.18
C ASP A 153 -14.19 7.98 -26.08
N ASP A 154 -15.17 7.77 -26.97
CA ASP A 154 -15.65 8.80 -27.89
C ASP A 154 -16.69 9.71 -27.20
N PRO A 155 -16.36 10.99 -26.94
CA PRO A 155 -17.27 11.91 -26.26
C PRO A 155 -18.49 12.29 -27.10
N ARG A 156 -18.50 12.01 -28.41
CA ARG A 156 -19.65 12.27 -29.28
C ARG A 156 -20.78 11.28 -29.02
N VAL A 157 -20.48 10.09 -28.47
CA VAL A 157 -21.45 9.03 -28.22
C VAL A 157 -22.34 9.39 -27.02
N PRO A 158 -23.63 9.68 -27.25
CA PRO A 158 -24.51 10.13 -26.17
C PRO A 158 -24.97 8.95 -25.31
N THR A 159 -25.06 9.14 -23.99
CA THR A 159 -25.51 8.08 -23.07
C THR A 159 -26.90 7.54 -23.44
N SER A 160 -27.78 8.36 -24.02
CA SER A 160 -29.11 7.94 -24.47
C SER A 160 -29.07 6.92 -25.61
N LEU A 161 -28.10 7.02 -26.51
CA LEU A 161 -27.94 6.08 -27.63
C LEU A 161 -27.50 4.70 -27.13
N ALA A 162 -26.42 4.64 -26.33
CA ALA A 162 -25.93 3.40 -25.75
C ALA A 162 -26.96 2.72 -24.83
N SER A 163 -27.70 3.52 -24.05
CA SER A 163 -28.78 3.04 -23.18
C SER A 163 -29.94 2.43 -23.98
N HIS A 164 -30.36 3.07 -25.07
CA HIS A 164 -31.41 2.54 -25.94
C HIS A 164 -31.00 1.22 -26.59
N ILE A 165 -29.75 1.09 -27.03
CA ILE A 165 -29.26 -0.18 -27.58
C ILE A 165 -29.35 -1.28 -26.52
N ALA A 166 -28.88 -1.02 -25.28
CA ALA A 166 -28.98 -1.97 -24.18
C ALA A 166 -30.43 -2.42 -23.91
N ASP A 167 -31.39 -1.49 -24.02
CA ASP A 167 -32.82 -1.76 -23.78
C ASP A 167 -33.45 -2.71 -24.80
N ILE A 168 -32.97 -2.69 -26.05
CA ILE A 168 -33.61 -3.41 -27.16
C ILE A 168 -32.82 -4.63 -27.62
N TYR A 169 -31.54 -4.74 -27.27
CA TYR A 169 -30.61 -5.70 -27.88
C TYR A 169 -31.08 -7.14 -27.75
N MET A 170 -31.42 -7.56 -26.53
CA MET A 170 -31.88 -8.92 -26.24
C MET A 170 -33.26 -9.22 -26.84
N GLU A 171 -34.15 -8.23 -26.84
CA GLU A 171 -35.49 -8.35 -27.43
C GLU A 171 -35.43 -8.53 -28.95
N GLU A 172 -34.57 -7.77 -29.63
CA GLU A 172 -34.40 -7.89 -31.08
C GLU A 172 -33.64 -9.16 -31.49
N LEU A 173 -32.72 -9.63 -30.65
CA LEU A 173 -32.06 -10.92 -30.85
C LEU A 173 -33.06 -12.08 -30.78
N GLU A 174 -33.91 -12.10 -29.74
CA GLU A 174 -34.96 -13.11 -29.56
C GLU A 174 -35.98 -13.13 -30.73
N LYS A 175 -36.31 -11.95 -31.27
CA LYS A 175 -37.16 -11.81 -32.47
C LYS A 175 -36.50 -12.33 -33.74
N ALA A 176 -35.21 -12.05 -33.93
CA ALA A 176 -34.45 -12.52 -35.09
C ALA A 176 -34.37 -14.05 -35.11
N LEU A 177 -34.08 -14.66 -33.95
CA LEU A 177 -34.10 -16.12 -33.76
C LEU A 177 -35.49 -16.71 -34.07
N GLY A 178 -36.57 -16.02 -33.68
CA GLY A 178 -37.94 -16.44 -33.99
C GLY A 178 -38.30 -16.46 -35.47
N SER A 179 -37.63 -15.64 -36.26
CA SER A 179 -37.87 -15.54 -37.70
C SER A 179 -37.08 -16.61 -38.48
N THR A 180 -36.18 -17.35 -37.82
CA THR A 180 -35.27 -18.34 -38.43
C THR A 180 -35.11 -19.58 -37.53
N PRO A 181 -36.11 -20.49 -37.48
CA PRO A 181 -36.13 -21.61 -36.52
C PRO A 181 -34.97 -22.61 -36.64
N ASP A 182 -34.40 -22.76 -37.84
CA ASP A 182 -33.30 -23.68 -38.13
C ASP A 182 -31.91 -23.04 -38.01
N ALA A 183 -31.81 -21.87 -37.35
CA ALA A 183 -30.54 -21.18 -37.15
C ALA A 183 -29.58 -21.99 -36.25
N LEU A 184 -28.27 -21.83 -36.51
CA LEU A 184 -27.23 -22.31 -35.60
C LEU A 184 -27.34 -21.61 -34.22
N PRO A 185 -26.81 -22.24 -33.15
CA PRO A 185 -26.81 -21.64 -31.81
C PRO A 185 -26.21 -20.23 -31.79
N VAL A 186 -26.74 -19.34 -30.95
CA VAL A 186 -26.26 -17.96 -30.89
C VAL A 186 -24.96 -17.86 -30.05
N PRO A 187 -23.86 -17.27 -30.57
CA PRO A 187 -22.60 -17.11 -29.85
C PRO A 187 -22.70 -15.95 -28.84
N LEU A 188 -23.27 -16.24 -27.68
CA LEU A 188 -23.65 -15.23 -26.70
C LEU A 188 -22.43 -14.58 -26.03
N GLY A 189 -21.33 -15.32 -25.86
CA GLY A 189 -20.08 -14.80 -25.29
C GLY A 189 -19.49 -13.68 -26.14
N ILE A 190 -19.44 -13.88 -27.46
CA ILE A 190 -18.96 -12.86 -28.40
C ILE A 190 -19.92 -11.67 -28.44
N LEU A 191 -21.22 -11.89 -28.64
CA LEU A 191 -22.19 -10.80 -28.87
C LEU A 191 -22.39 -9.86 -27.68
N LEU A 192 -22.04 -10.28 -26.46
CA LEU A 192 -22.18 -9.48 -25.24
C LEU A 192 -20.91 -8.74 -24.83
N ASP A 193 -19.77 -9.08 -25.41
CA ASP A 193 -18.49 -8.44 -25.08
C ASP A 193 -18.51 -6.91 -25.15
N PRO A 194 -19.13 -6.27 -26.18
CA PRO A 194 -19.24 -4.81 -26.24
C PRO A 194 -19.92 -4.17 -25.02
N PHE A 195 -20.95 -4.83 -24.48
CA PHE A 195 -21.70 -4.33 -23.32
C PHE A 195 -20.95 -4.54 -22.01
N ILE A 196 -20.24 -5.66 -21.87
CA ILE A 196 -19.39 -5.95 -20.71
C ILE A 196 -18.24 -4.92 -20.65
N VAL A 197 -17.57 -4.67 -21.78
CA VAL A 197 -16.50 -3.67 -21.89
C VAL A 197 -17.03 -2.26 -21.65
N LEU A 198 -18.18 -1.89 -22.21
CA LEU A 198 -18.80 -0.59 -21.96
C LEU A 198 -19.18 -0.41 -20.48
N ALA A 199 -19.71 -1.44 -19.82
CA ALA A 199 -20.03 -1.39 -18.39
C ALA A 199 -18.78 -1.13 -17.55
N ALA A 200 -17.65 -1.75 -17.88
CA ALA A 200 -16.38 -1.52 -17.20
C ALA A 200 -15.86 -0.08 -17.35
N ARG A 201 -15.99 0.50 -18.54
CA ARG A 201 -15.30 1.75 -18.92
C ARG A 201 -16.19 3.01 -18.93
N THR A 202 -17.51 2.86 -18.88
CA THR A 202 -18.43 4.00 -18.97
C THR A 202 -18.23 5.03 -17.87
N ARG A 203 -18.28 6.32 -18.24
CA ARG A 203 -18.02 7.45 -17.35
C ARG A 203 -19.23 7.78 -16.48
N THR A 204 -20.44 7.52 -16.96
CA THR A 204 -21.69 7.95 -16.32
C THR A 204 -22.35 6.83 -15.51
N LYS A 205 -22.82 7.17 -14.31
CA LYS A 205 -23.56 6.23 -13.45
C LYS A 205 -24.86 5.77 -14.13
N VAL A 206 -25.49 6.65 -14.91
CA VAL A 206 -26.75 6.38 -15.63
C VAL A 206 -26.54 5.28 -16.66
N ALA A 207 -25.52 5.39 -17.52
CA ALA A 207 -25.21 4.36 -18.52
C ALA A 207 -24.95 3.00 -17.85
N TYR A 208 -24.11 2.97 -16.81
CA TYR A 208 -23.83 1.74 -16.08
C TYR A 208 -25.10 1.10 -15.49
N ASN A 209 -25.91 1.88 -14.79
CA ASN A 209 -27.11 1.38 -14.13
C ASN A 209 -28.13 0.86 -15.15
N ARG A 210 -28.18 1.45 -16.36
CA ARG A 210 -29.06 0.98 -17.43
C ARG A 210 -28.54 -0.31 -18.06
N LEU A 211 -27.23 -0.42 -18.33
CA LEU A 211 -26.61 -1.67 -18.80
C LEU A 211 -26.85 -2.82 -17.82
N GLN A 212 -26.70 -2.56 -16.53
CA GLN A 212 -26.97 -3.55 -15.49
C GLN A 212 -28.43 -3.99 -15.49
N SER A 213 -29.38 -3.04 -15.38
CA SER A 213 -30.80 -3.37 -15.18
C SER A 213 -31.57 -3.78 -16.45
N ALA A 214 -31.13 -3.35 -17.64
CA ALA A 214 -31.83 -3.65 -18.90
C ALA A 214 -31.26 -4.87 -19.64
N LEU A 215 -30.00 -5.24 -19.40
CA LEU A 215 -29.31 -6.26 -20.18
C LEU A 215 -28.64 -7.34 -19.32
N LEU A 216 -27.76 -6.97 -18.37
CA LEU A 216 -26.97 -7.96 -17.62
C LEU A 216 -27.81 -8.74 -16.60
N GLU A 217 -28.58 -8.06 -15.76
CA GLU A 217 -29.42 -8.72 -14.74
C GLU A 217 -30.51 -9.61 -15.38
N PRO A 218 -31.34 -9.14 -16.35
CA PRO A 218 -32.37 -9.99 -16.95
C PRO A 218 -31.81 -11.23 -17.63
N LEU A 219 -30.64 -11.11 -18.26
CA LEU A 219 -29.99 -12.25 -18.90
C LEU A 219 -29.45 -13.27 -17.88
N LEU A 220 -28.75 -12.80 -16.84
CA LEU A 220 -28.22 -13.70 -15.81
C LEU A 220 -29.35 -14.39 -15.05
N ASP A 221 -30.45 -13.68 -14.79
CA ASP A 221 -31.67 -14.25 -14.20
C ASP A 221 -32.28 -15.31 -15.13
N ALA A 222 -32.38 -15.06 -16.44
CA ALA A 222 -32.91 -16.02 -17.41
C ALA A 222 -32.05 -17.29 -17.55
N LEU A 223 -30.74 -17.19 -17.32
CA LEU A 223 -29.82 -18.33 -17.33
C LEU A 223 -29.77 -19.09 -15.99
N SER A 224 -30.47 -18.60 -14.96
CA SER A 224 -30.51 -19.20 -13.62
C SER A 224 -31.55 -20.34 -13.51
N PHE A 225 -31.57 -21.05 -12.37
CA PHE A 225 -32.58 -22.08 -12.10
C PHE A 225 -33.92 -21.45 -11.68
N GLU A 226 -35.04 -22.10 -12.03
CA GLU A 226 -36.35 -21.71 -11.50
C GLU A 226 -36.41 -22.03 -10.00
N ARG A 227 -36.75 -21.04 -9.17
CA ARG A 227 -36.94 -21.23 -7.72
C ARG A 227 -38.19 -22.06 -7.46
N SER A 228 -38.11 -23.02 -6.54
CA SER A 228 -39.31 -23.59 -5.89
C SER A 228 -40.06 -22.47 -5.13
N GLU A 229 -41.40 -22.52 -5.12
CA GLU A 229 -42.27 -21.43 -4.65
C GLU A 229 -42.11 -21.03 -3.16
N ASP A 230 -41.32 -21.76 -2.36
CA ASP A 230 -41.30 -21.67 -0.89
C ASP A 230 -40.24 -20.75 -0.25
N GLU A 231 -39.42 -20.00 -1.00
CA GLU A 231 -38.42 -19.09 -0.40
C GLU A 231 -38.87 -17.61 -0.30
N PRO A 232 -38.60 -16.92 0.84
CA PRO A 232 -39.00 -15.54 1.03
C PRO A 232 -38.25 -14.58 0.10
N LYS A 233 -39.01 -13.92 -0.77
CA LYS A 233 -38.53 -12.97 -1.78
C LYS A 233 -37.91 -11.74 -1.10
N ALA A 234 -36.59 -11.56 -1.25
CA ALA A 234 -35.95 -10.27 -0.97
C ALA A 234 -36.64 -9.17 -1.80
N LYS A 235 -36.78 -7.98 -1.21
CA LYS A 235 -37.54 -6.82 -1.73
C LYS A 235 -36.95 -6.21 -3.01
N ARG A 236 -36.87 -6.96 -4.11
CA ARG A 236 -36.81 -6.38 -5.47
C ARG A 236 -38.24 -6.04 -5.88
N ILE A 237 -38.49 -4.77 -6.20
CA ILE A 237 -39.73 -4.34 -6.86
C ILE A 237 -39.77 -5.06 -8.20
N ARG A 238 -40.54 -6.15 -8.30
CA ARG A 238 -40.83 -6.79 -9.58
C ARG A 238 -41.73 -5.84 -10.37
N LEU A 239 -41.22 -5.26 -11.46
CA LEU A 239 -42.08 -5.09 -12.63
C LEU A 239 -42.48 -6.50 -13.05
N SER A 240 -43.78 -6.76 -13.16
CA SER A 240 -44.41 -8.08 -13.26
C SER A 240 -44.10 -8.88 -14.53
N ASP A 241 -43.26 -8.36 -15.43
CA ASP A 241 -42.94 -8.95 -16.72
C ASP A 241 -41.42 -9.00 -16.94
N ALA A 242 -40.69 -9.80 -16.14
CA ALA A 242 -39.29 -10.08 -16.47
C ALA A 242 -39.27 -10.83 -17.83
N PRO A 243 -38.57 -10.31 -18.85
CA PRO A 243 -38.56 -10.92 -20.17
C PRO A 243 -37.94 -12.32 -20.08
N SER A 244 -38.75 -13.35 -20.36
CA SER A 244 -38.25 -14.70 -20.59
C SER A 244 -37.68 -14.72 -22.00
N TYR A 245 -36.39 -15.07 -22.15
CA TYR A 245 -35.72 -15.23 -23.45
C TYR A 245 -35.65 -16.71 -23.83
N PRO A 246 -36.78 -17.40 -24.10
CA PRO A 246 -36.83 -18.86 -24.17
C PRO A 246 -35.98 -19.42 -25.30
N ARG A 247 -35.90 -18.76 -26.45
CA ARG A 247 -35.09 -19.25 -27.59
C ARG A 247 -33.61 -19.09 -27.30
N LEU A 248 -33.22 -17.97 -26.69
CA LEU A 248 -31.83 -17.73 -26.30
C LEU A 248 -31.35 -18.73 -25.24
N VAL A 249 -32.15 -18.99 -24.21
CA VAL A 249 -31.82 -19.97 -23.16
C VAL A 249 -31.75 -21.40 -23.73
N ALA A 250 -32.57 -21.72 -24.74
CA ALA A 250 -32.61 -23.05 -25.36
C ALA A 250 -31.57 -23.26 -26.49
N GLY A 251 -30.96 -22.19 -27.01
CA GLY A 251 -30.28 -22.20 -28.31
C GLY A 251 -29.03 -21.33 -28.40
N ALA A 252 -28.23 -21.23 -27.33
CA ALA A 252 -26.99 -20.45 -27.31
C ALA A 252 -25.72 -21.33 -27.19
N CYS A 253 -24.59 -20.76 -27.62
CA CYS A 253 -23.22 -21.25 -27.43
C CYS A 253 -22.33 -20.12 -26.89
N LEU A 254 -21.05 -20.42 -26.62
CA LEU A 254 -20.09 -19.45 -26.10
C LEU A 254 -19.55 -18.58 -27.23
N GLU A 255 -18.84 -19.20 -28.18
CA GLU A 255 -18.08 -18.47 -29.21
C GLU A 255 -18.29 -19.01 -30.63
N ASP A 256 -18.08 -20.31 -30.85
CA ASP A 256 -18.18 -20.92 -32.19
C ASP A 256 -19.33 -21.95 -32.26
N PRO A 257 -20.45 -21.62 -32.92
CA PRO A 257 -21.59 -22.54 -32.97
C PRO A 257 -21.37 -23.79 -33.82
N GLU A 258 -20.44 -23.78 -34.78
CA GLU A 258 -20.14 -24.96 -35.60
C GLU A 258 -19.31 -25.99 -34.82
N GLN A 259 -18.49 -25.53 -33.87
CA GLN A 259 -17.68 -26.40 -33.02
C GLN A 259 -18.37 -26.81 -31.71
N GLU A 260 -19.05 -25.86 -31.05
CA GLU A 260 -19.57 -26.07 -29.69
C GLU A 260 -20.98 -26.65 -29.67
N GLY A 261 -21.78 -26.43 -30.72
CA GLY A 261 -23.20 -26.74 -30.70
C GLY A 261 -23.95 -25.98 -29.58
N ARG A 262 -25.05 -26.54 -29.08
CA ARG A 262 -25.84 -25.91 -28.00
C ARG A 262 -25.17 -26.16 -26.66
N VAL A 263 -24.98 -25.10 -25.88
CA VAL A 263 -24.36 -25.15 -24.55
C VAL A 263 -25.43 -25.03 -23.48
N GLU A 264 -25.24 -25.75 -22.37
CA GLU A 264 -26.18 -25.76 -21.25
C GLU A 264 -26.20 -24.39 -20.53
N LYS A 265 -27.38 -23.97 -20.05
CA LYS A 265 -27.61 -22.62 -19.50
C LYS A 265 -26.67 -22.27 -18.34
N THR A 266 -26.32 -23.22 -17.48
CA THR A 266 -25.41 -22.95 -16.36
C THR A 266 -23.96 -22.74 -16.84
N ALA A 267 -23.53 -23.45 -17.88
CA ALA A 267 -22.22 -23.27 -18.47
C ALA A 267 -22.11 -21.89 -19.18
N LEU A 268 -23.17 -21.48 -19.87
CA LEU A 268 -23.30 -20.12 -20.44
C LEU A 268 -23.21 -19.04 -19.35
N LYS A 269 -23.98 -19.18 -18.26
CA LYS A 269 -23.93 -18.27 -17.11
C LYS A 269 -22.51 -18.17 -16.54
N LYS A 270 -21.84 -19.31 -16.32
CA LYS A 270 -20.47 -19.38 -15.79
C LYS A 270 -19.47 -18.67 -16.70
N HIS A 271 -19.57 -18.88 -18.00
CA HIS A 271 -18.67 -18.23 -18.96
C HIS A 271 -18.89 -16.72 -18.99
N LEU A 272 -20.14 -16.23 -19.03
CA LEU A 272 -20.43 -14.79 -19.00
C LEU A 272 -19.95 -14.14 -17.70
N LEU A 273 -20.18 -14.80 -16.55
CA LEU A 273 -19.67 -14.32 -15.26
C LEU A 273 -18.14 -14.28 -15.24
N ARG A 274 -17.47 -15.29 -15.80
CA ARG A 274 -16.01 -15.29 -15.95
C ARG A 274 -15.55 -14.12 -16.83
N ARG A 275 -16.19 -13.89 -17.98
CA ARG A 275 -15.84 -12.79 -18.87
C ARG A 275 -16.06 -11.42 -18.22
N MET A 276 -17.17 -11.25 -17.49
CA MET A 276 -17.43 -10.05 -16.70
C MET A 276 -16.36 -9.82 -15.63
N PHE A 277 -15.94 -10.88 -14.95
CA PHE A 277 -14.86 -10.80 -13.97
C PHE A 277 -13.54 -10.40 -14.63
N GLU A 278 -13.16 -11.06 -15.72
CA GLU A 278 -11.93 -10.77 -16.48
C GLU A 278 -11.90 -9.31 -16.92
N VAL A 279 -12.98 -8.79 -17.53
CA VAL A 279 -13.05 -7.38 -17.95
C VAL A 279 -13.05 -6.44 -16.73
N ALA A 280 -13.81 -6.74 -15.67
CA ALA A 280 -13.81 -5.90 -14.46
C ALA A 280 -12.42 -5.81 -13.80
N SER A 281 -11.60 -6.83 -14.02
CA SER A 281 -10.28 -6.97 -13.43
C SER A 281 -9.19 -6.14 -14.11
N GLN A 282 -9.41 -5.74 -15.37
CA GLN A 282 -8.46 -4.97 -16.19
C GLN A 282 -8.11 -3.60 -15.58
N PRO A 283 -6.89 -3.06 -15.83
CA PRO A 283 -6.48 -1.76 -15.31
C PRO A 283 -7.28 -0.59 -15.89
N GLU A 284 -7.83 -0.73 -17.10
CA GLU A 284 -8.67 0.27 -17.77
C GLU A 284 -10.08 0.38 -17.14
N THR A 285 -10.45 -0.55 -16.27
CA THR A 285 -11.76 -0.57 -15.61
C THR A 285 -11.82 0.46 -14.48
N LYS A 286 -12.82 1.33 -14.55
CA LYS A 286 -13.07 2.36 -13.54
C LYS A 286 -13.43 1.73 -12.19
N ASP A 287 -12.80 2.18 -11.11
CA ASP A 287 -12.97 1.62 -9.76
C ASP A 287 -14.44 1.54 -9.30
N SER A 288 -15.25 2.56 -9.60
CA SER A 288 -16.67 2.56 -9.26
C SER A 288 -17.44 1.45 -9.98
N ASN A 289 -17.06 1.14 -11.22
CA ASN A 289 -17.73 0.14 -12.04
C ASN A 289 -17.22 -1.26 -11.66
N ARG A 290 -15.91 -1.40 -11.42
CA ARG A 290 -15.26 -2.62 -10.87
C ARG A 290 -16.02 -3.16 -9.66
N ARG A 291 -16.29 -2.29 -8.67
CA ARG A 291 -17.05 -2.67 -7.45
C ARG A 291 -18.45 -3.18 -7.76
N LYS A 292 -19.17 -2.52 -8.67
CA LYS A 292 -20.53 -2.91 -9.04
C LYS A 292 -20.57 -4.20 -9.86
N MET A 293 -19.61 -4.39 -10.78
CA MET A 293 -19.50 -5.61 -11.58
C MET A 293 -19.15 -6.81 -10.69
N TYR A 294 -18.25 -6.65 -9.72
CA TYR A 294 -17.97 -7.69 -8.74
C TYR A 294 -19.14 -7.96 -7.80
N ALA A 295 -19.92 -6.94 -7.42
CA ALA A 295 -21.13 -7.16 -6.64
C ALA A 295 -22.16 -8.01 -7.42
N LEU A 296 -22.42 -7.66 -8.68
CA LEU A 296 -23.31 -8.40 -9.57
C LEU A 296 -22.80 -9.83 -9.83
N TRP A 297 -21.49 -9.99 -10.04
CA TRP A 297 -20.85 -11.30 -10.20
C TRP A 297 -21.03 -12.18 -8.96
N LYS A 298 -20.78 -11.61 -7.78
CA LYS A 298 -20.90 -12.33 -6.50
C LYS A 298 -22.33 -12.80 -6.25
N GLU A 299 -23.30 -11.89 -6.39
CA GLU A 299 -24.72 -12.19 -6.23
C GLU A 299 -25.16 -13.32 -7.17
N SER A 300 -24.70 -13.28 -8.43
CA SER A 300 -25.08 -14.26 -9.45
C SER A 300 -24.36 -15.62 -9.31
N TYR A 301 -23.18 -15.65 -8.69
CA TYR A 301 -22.37 -16.87 -8.51
C TYR A 301 -22.76 -17.65 -7.24
N GLU A 302 -23.16 -16.96 -6.17
CA GLU A 302 -23.58 -17.58 -4.89
C GLU A 302 -24.92 -18.33 -4.99
N GLU A 303 -25.67 -18.16 -6.09
CA GLU A 303 -26.96 -18.81 -6.37
C GLU A 303 -26.87 -20.18 -7.11
N ASP A 304 -25.68 -20.76 -7.34
CA ASP A 304 -25.51 -22.07 -8.03
C ASP A 304 -25.36 -23.27 -7.05
N PRO A 305 -26.37 -24.16 -6.89
CA PRO A 305 -26.33 -25.31 -5.98
C PRO A 305 -25.31 -26.40 -6.40
N GLY A 306 -24.79 -26.38 -7.63
CA GLY A 306 -23.72 -27.30 -8.07
C GLY A 306 -22.34 -27.00 -7.45
N ALA A 307 -22.17 -25.79 -6.88
CA ALA A 307 -20.93 -25.38 -6.23
C ALA A 307 -20.61 -26.22 -4.98
N ASP A 308 -21.62 -26.72 -4.27
CA ASP A 308 -21.46 -27.47 -3.00
C ASP A 308 -21.00 -28.92 -3.18
N ARG A 309 -21.34 -29.57 -4.31
CA ARG A 309 -20.87 -30.94 -4.61
C ARG A 309 -19.43 -30.96 -5.12
N ALA A 310 -19.07 -30.02 -5.99
CA ALA A 310 -17.69 -29.85 -6.44
C ALA A 310 -16.77 -29.40 -5.28
N ARG A 311 -17.28 -28.58 -4.34
CA ARG A 311 -16.63 -28.26 -3.07
C ARG A 311 -16.22 -29.53 -2.31
N ALA A 312 -17.13 -30.47 -2.07
CA ALA A 312 -16.81 -31.67 -1.27
C ALA A 312 -15.74 -32.60 -1.91
N GLN A 313 -15.72 -32.70 -3.25
CA GLN A 313 -14.82 -33.64 -3.94
C GLN A 313 -13.39 -33.12 -4.04
N VAL A 314 -13.18 -31.83 -4.33
CA VAL A 314 -11.83 -31.23 -4.43
C VAL A 314 -11.17 -31.12 -3.04
N LEU A 315 -11.95 -30.90 -1.98
CA LEU A 315 -11.48 -30.89 -0.59
C LEU A 315 -10.90 -32.23 -0.12
N SER A 316 -11.38 -33.35 -0.68
CA SER A 316 -10.95 -34.69 -0.27
C SER A 316 -9.66 -35.18 -0.92
N THR A 317 -9.28 -34.65 -2.10
CA THR A 317 -8.18 -35.24 -2.90
C THR A 317 -7.03 -34.28 -3.24
N GLY A 318 -7.22 -32.96 -3.29
CA GLY A 318 -6.21 -32.03 -3.83
C GLY A 318 -5.39 -31.23 -2.80
N LEU A 319 -5.92 -31.01 -1.60
CA LEU A 319 -5.32 -30.13 -0.59
C LEU A 319 -4.00 -30.67 0.03
N PRO A 320 -3.85 -31.99 0.30
CA PRO A 320 -2.63 -32.54 0.92
C PRO A 320 -1.37 -32.48 0.03
N GLU A 321 -1.51 -32.49 -1.31
CA GLU A 321 -0.36 -32.45 -2.23
C GLU A 321 0.16 -31.03 -2.51
N LEU A 322 -0.70 -30.01 -2.39
CA LEU A 322 -0.36 -28.61 -2.74
C LEU A 322 0.22 -27.81 -1.57
N LEU A 323 -0.09 -28.18 -0.32
CA LEU A 323 0.37 -27.47 0.88
C LEU A 323 1.91 -27.30 0.95
N PRO A 324 2.72 -28.36 0.72
CA PRO A 324 4.18 -28.25 0.82
C PRO A 324 4.80 -27.35 -0.26
N GLN A 325 4.18 -27.26 -1.43
CA GLN A 325 4.67 -26.43 -2.54
C GLN A 325 4.38 -24.94 -2.31
N LEU A 326 3.24 -24.63 -1.69
CA LEU A 326 2.90 -23.28 -1.24
C LEU A 326 3.80 -22.82 -0.09
N GLU A 327 4.05 -23.67 0.90
CA GLU A 327 4.96 -23.37 2.02
C GLU A 327 6.37 -23.06 1.54
N LYS A 328 6.89 -23.85 0.57
CA LYS A 328 8.21 -23.61 -0.02
C LYS A 328 8.29 -22.30 -0.80
N THR A 329 7.27 -22.01 -1.62
CA THR A 329 7.20 -20.76 -2.39
C THR A 329 7.06 -19.55 -1.46
N VAL A 330 6.36 -19.68 -0.33
CA VAL A 330 6.20 -18.61 0.65
C VAL A 330 7.49 -18.31 1.42
N MET A 331 8.25 -19.35 1.78
CA MET A 331 9.50 -19.23 2.55
C MET A 331 10.65 -18.63 1.72
N GLU A 332 10.69 -18.86 0.40
CA GLU A 332 11.78 -18.40 -0.47
C GLU A 332 11.75 -16.88 -0.79
N PHE A 333 10.63 -16.16 -0.57
CA PHE A 333 10.47 -14.76 -1.02
C PHE A 333 10.29 -13.69 0.07
N GLY A 334 10.54 -14.03 1.34
CA GLY A 334 10.26 -13.20 2.52
C GLY A 334 11.03 -11.88 2.71
N ARG A 335 11.73 -11.32 1.70
CA ARG A 335 12.49 -10.05 1.86
C ARG A 335 12.36 -8.99 0.76
N ASP A 336 11.84 -9.28 -0.43
CA ASP A 336 11.85 -8.31 -1.54
C ASP A 336 10.48 -7.64 -1.81
N ASN A 337 10.33 -6.40 -1.30
CA ASN A 337 9.05 -5.67 -1.22
C ASN A 337 8.46 -5.16 -2.55
N VAL A 338 9.27 -4.92 -3.58
CA VAL A 338 8.79 -4.24 -4.81
C VAL A 338 7.98 -5.17 -5.71
N ASN A 339 8.35 -6.46 -5.76
CA ASN A 339 7.63 -7.47 -6.53
C ASN A 339 6.57 -8.21 -5.70
N PHE A 340 6.65 -8.15 -4.37
CA PHE A 340 5.70 -8.83 -3.48
C PHE A 340 4.30 -8.22 -3.56
N THR A 341 4.12 -6.91 -3.67
CA THR A 341 2.75 -6.34 -3.71
C THR A 341 2.04 -6.58 -5.05
N ALA A 342 2.80 -6.59 -6.16
CA ALA A 342 2.28 -6.87 -7.50
C ALA A 342 2.01 -8.37 -7.68
N ARG A 343 2.89 -9.24 -7.18
CA ARG A 343 2.70 -10.68 -7.22
C ARG A 343 1.76 -11.18 -6.13
N LEU A 344 1.71 -10.63 -4.93
CA LEU A 344 0.65 -10.92 -3.96
C LEU A 344 -0.70 -10.41 -4.45
N ARG A 345 -0.77 -9.34 -5.27
CA ARG A 345 -1.99 -9.01 -6.02
C ARG A 345 -2.27 -10.04 -7.11
N PHE A 346 -1.28 -10.49 -7.88
CA PHE A 346 -1.45 -11.51 -8.92
C PHE A 346 -1.84 -12.89 -8.37
N THR A 347 -1.18 -13.31 -7.29
CA THR A 347 -1.47 -14.47 -6.46
C THR A 347 -2.79 -14.25 -5.75
N MET A 348 -3.09 -13.13 -5.07
CA MET A 348 -4.43 -12.87 -4.48
C MET A 348 -5.55 -12.88 -5.53
N PHE A 349 -5.25 -12.42 -6.75
CA PHE A 349 -6.17 -12.38 -7.88
C PHE A 349 -6.39 -13.76 -8.50
N PHE A 350 -5.41 -14.66 -8.40
CA PHE A 350 -5.58 -16.11 -8.60
C PHE A 350 -6.24 -16.82 -7.38
N LEU A 351 -6.00 -16.34 -6.16
CA LEU A 351 -6.45 -16.91 -4.87
C LEU A 351 -7.95 -16.70 -4.62
N VAL A 352 -8.60 -15.74 -5.30
CA VAL A 352 -10.05 -15.48 -5.20
C VAL A 352 -10.86 -16.49 -6.03
N VAL A 353 -10.24 -17.21 -6.97
CA VAL A 353 -10.92 -17.96 -8.03
C VAL A 353 -11.17 -19.44 -7.70
N LEU A 354 -10.48 -20.00 -6.69
CA LEU A 354 -10.62 -21.42 -6.30
C LEU A 354 -11.12 -21.52 -4.84
N THR A 355 -12.26 -22.15 -4.63
CA THR A 355 -12.87 -22.39 -3.29
C THR A 355 -11.92 -23.07 -2.30
N CYS A 356 -11.09 -24.01 -2.76
CA CYS A 356 -10.04 -24.65 -1.94
C CYS A 356 -8.95 -23.68 -1.47
N PHE A 357 -8.74 -22.58 -2.19
CA PHE A 357 -7.80 -21.54 -1.79
C PHE A 357 -8.42 -20.50 -0.87
N ARG A 358 -9.73 -20.24 -0.90
CA ARG A 358 -10.40 -19.49 0.18
C ARG A 358 -10.28 -20.21 1.51
N GLU A 359 -10.39 -21.53 1.49
CA GLU A 359 -10.16 -22.36 2.68
C GLU A 359 -8.68 -22.35 3.07
N ALA A 360 -7.73 -22.53 2.14
CA ALA A 360 -6.29 -22.40 2.43
C ALA A 360 -5.90 -21.01 2.94
N ALA A 361 -6.49 -19.95 2.39
CA ALA A 361 -6.34 -18.56 2.83
C ALA A 361 -7.13 -18.24 4.10
N SER A 362 -7.89 -19.19 4.66
CA SER A 362 -8.47 -19.10 6.00
C SER A 362 -7.69 -19.95 7.02
N LEU A 363 -6.71 -20.74 6.59
CA LEU A 363 -5.91 -21.58 7.47
C LEU A 363 -4.96 -20.73 8.33
N PRO A 364 -4.98 -20.89 9.67
CA PRO A 364 -4.02 -20.28 10.59
C PRO A 364 -2.56 -20.50 10.21
N LEU A 365 -2.24 -21.69 9.69
CA LEU A 365 -0.89 -22.12 9.28
C LEU A 365 -0.29 -21.25 8.18
N LEU A 366 -1.11 -20.66 7.31
CA LEU A 366 -0.63 -19.74 6.28
C LEU A 366 -0.25 -18.39 6.89
N TRP A 367 -1.13 -17.83 7.73
CA TRP A 367 -0.98 -16.44 8.19
C TRP A 367 -0.01 -16.29 9.34
N LYS A 368 0.15 -17.29 10.21
CA LYS A 368 1.03 -17.20 11.38
C LYS A 368 2.49 -16.91 11.00
N PRO A 369 3.13 -17.65 10.07
CA PRO A 369 4.49 -17.33 9.62
C PRO A 369 4.58 -15.93 8.99
N HIS A 370 3.62 -15.57 8.13
CA HIS A 370 3.59 -14.25 7.50
C HIS A 370 3.44 -13.10 8.49
N TYR A 371 2.64 -13.31 9.54
CA TYR A 371 2.47 -12.34 10.61
C TYR A 371 3.79 -12.10 11.32
N HIS A 372 4.46 -13.18 11.76
CA HIS A 372 5.74 -13.07 12.46
C HIS A 372 6.88 -12.51 11.61
N ILE A 373 6.91 -12.84 10.30
CA ILE A 373 7.92 -12.29 9.39
C ILE A 373 7.70 -10.80 9.12
N ARG A 374 6.43 -10.37 9.00
CA ARG A 374 6.10 -8.98 8.65
C ARG A 374 6.08 -8.04 9.85
N TYR A 375 5.69 -8.55 11.01
CA TYR A 375 5.44 -7.75 12.22
C TYR A 375 6.34 -8.25 13.34
N GLU A 376 7.57 -7.74 13.35
CA GLU A 376 8.55 -7.98 14.41
C GLU A 376 8.26 -7.08 15.61
N HIS A 377 7.76 -5.87 15.36
CA HIS A 377 7.53 -4.87 16.39
C HIS A 377 6.04 -4.72 16.72
N SER A 378 5.71 -4.60 18.01
CA SER A 378 4.34 -4.33 18.46
C SER A 378 4.33 -3.69 19.84
N ASP A 379 3.25 -2.97 20.16
CA ASP A 379 2.97 -2.60 21.55
C ASP A 379 2.33 -3.81 22.23
N GLU A 380 2.99 -4.39 23.24
CA GLU A 380 2.55 -5.64 23.86
C GLU A 380 1.12 -5.58 24.43
N LYS A 381 0.73 -4.44 25.01
CA LYS A 381 -0.61 -4.26 25.60
C LYS A 381 -1.66 -4.25 24.48
N ARG A 382 -1.39 -3.55 23.38
CA ARG A 382 -2.28 -3.50 22.21
C ARG A 382 -2.31 -4.83 21.47
N GLU A 383 -1.17 -5.51 21.35
CA GLU A 383 -1.07 -6.83 20.73
C GLU A 383 -1.90 -7.85 21.49
N ARG A 384 -1.75 -7.90 22.82
CA ARG A 384 -2.54 -8.77 23.70
C ARG A 384 -4.04 -8.46 23.60
N ALA A 385 -4.41 -7.17 23.62
CA ALA A 385 -5.80 -6.76 23.45
C ALA A 385 -6.37 -7.19 22.08
N ARG A 386 -5.57 -7.07 21.01
CA ARG A 386 -5.95 -7.47 19.65
C ARG A 386 -6.14 -8.98 19.54
N ARG A 387 -5.21 -9.77 20.10
CA ARG A 387 -5.29 -11.23 20.17
C ARG A 387 -6.50 -11.71 20.97
N ASN A 388 -6.78 -11.07 22.11
CA ASN A 388 -7.98 -11.35 22.91
C ASN A 388 -9.28 -11.03 22.15
N ALA A 389 -9.33 -9.90 21.44
CA ALA A 389 -10.53 -9.46 20.73
C ALA A 389 -10.84 -10.31 19.48
N LEU A 390 -9.82 -10.84 18.81
CA LEU A 390 -9.95 -11.56 17.53
C LEU A 390 -9.86 -13.08 17.66
N GLN A 391 -9.75 -13.60 18.88
CA GLN A 391 -9.40 -14.99 19.22
C GLN A 391 -7.93 -15.29 18.87
N ASP A 392 -7.21 -15.87 19.83
CA ASP A 392 -5.74 -15.94 19.83
C ASP A 392 -5.12 -16.65 18.62
N ASP A 393 -5.88 -17.55 17.99
CA ASP A 393 -5.45 -18.37 16.85
C ASP A 393 -5.92 -17.83 15.48
N ASN A 394 -6.62 -16.70 15.41
CA ASN A 394 -7.11 -16.15 14.14
C ASN A 394 -6.09 -15.22 13.46
N TRP A 395 -4.99 -15.81 13.01
CA TRP A 395 -3.87 -15.12 12.39
C TRP A 395 -4.25 -14.33 11.12
N GLN A 396 -5.30 -14.75 10.40
CA GLN A 396 -5.81 -14.01 9.24
C GLN A 396 -6.36 -12.64 9.64
N LEU A 397 -7.22 -12.61 10.66
CA LEU A 397 -7.80 -11.36 11.14
C LEU A 397 -6.75 -10.48 11.82
N LEU A 398 -5.82 -11.08 12.57
CA LEU A 398 -4.69 -10.37 13.17
C LEU A 398 -3.85 -9.68 12.09
N TYR A 399 -3.48 -10.41 11.04
CA TYR A 399 -2.73 -9.85 9.90
C TYR A 399 -3.51 -8.74 9.20
N SER A 400 -4.81 -8.94 8.95
CA SER A 400 -5.68 -7.93 8.33
C SER A 400 -5.76 -6.64 9.16
N GLU A 401 -5.88 -6.75 10.49
CA GLU A 401 -5.92 -5.59 11.37
C GLU A 401 -4.58 -4.85 11.42
N ARG A 402 -3.45 -5.55 11.55
CA ARG A 402 -2.12 -4.91 11.44
C ARG A 402 -1.95 -4.24 10.08
N ARG A 403 -2.38 -4.90 8.98
CA ARG A 403 -2.30 -4.32 7.64
C ARG A 403 -3.17 -3.07 7.48
N ARG A 404 -4.30 -3.00 8.18
CA ARG A 404 -5.14 -1.80 8.24
C ARG A 404 -4.42 -0.64 8.94
N LEU A 405 -3.63 -0.92 9.98
CA LEU A 405 -2.78 0.07 10.65
C LEU A 405 -1.65 0.55 9.74
N ASP A 406 -0.94 -0.35 9.04
CA ASP A 406 0.06 0.02 8.02
C ASP A 406 -0.56 1.01 7.01
N CYS A 407 -1.70 0.64 6.41
CA CYS A 407 -2.39 1.46 5.42
C CYS A 407 -2.89 2.80 5.99
N LYS A 408 -3.16 2.90 7.29
CA LYS A 408 -3.47 4.17 7.96
C LYS A 408 -2.19 5.01 8.11
N ALA A 409 -1.09 4.42 8.58
CA ALA A 409 0.19 5.09 8.72
C ALA A 409 0.70 5.62 7.37
N MET A 410 0.61 4.82 6.30
CA MET A 410 1.07 5.23 4.96
C MET A 410 0.29 6.44 4.42
N ARG A 411 -1.03 6.46 4.58
CA ARG A 411 -1.86 7.62 4.19
C ARG A 411 -1.51 8.87 4.98
N LEU A 412 -1.29 8.72 6.30
CA LEU A 412 -0.87 9.84 7.13
C LEU A 412 0.54 10.33 6.78
N LEU A 413 1.46 9.42 6.45
CA LEU A 413 2.80 9.77 5.96
C LEU A 413 2.73 10.55 4.65
N ASP A 414 1.86 10.15 3.71
CA ASP A 414 1.62 10.90 2.47
C ASP A 414 1.19 12.34 2.76
N GLU A 415 0.31 12.54 3.75
CA GLU A 415 -0.13 13.86 4.20
C GLU A 415 0.98 14.64 4.91
N VAL A 416 1.81 14.00 5.75
CA VAL A 416 2.99 14.61 6.38
C VAL A 416 3.97 15.14 5.33
N VAL A 417 4.20 14.36 4.26
CA VAL A 417 5.09 14.74 3.15
C VAL A 417 4.49 15.90 2.34
N SER A 418 3.21 15.80 1.98
CA SER A 418 2.57 16.70 1.01
C SER A 418 2.00 17.99 1.60
N ASN A 419 1.60 18.01 2.88
CA ASN A 419 0.88 19.13 3.48
C ASN A 419 1.58 19.69 4.71
N ARG A 420 2.25 20.84 4.56
CA ARG A 420 2.94 21.54 5.66
C ARG A 420 2.02 22.01 6.77
N VAL A 421 0.80 22.47 6.43
CA VAL A 421 -0.13 23.09 7.40
C VAL A 421 -0.67 22.04 8.38
N THR A 422 -1.07 20.88 7.87
CA THR A 422 -1.60 19.80 8.72
C THR A 422 -0.54 18.82 9.20
N ARG A 423 0.72 18.98 8.77
CA ARG A 423 1.82 18.04 9.01
C ARG A 423 1.93 17.62 10.46
N GLN A 424 1.95 18.58 11.37
CA GLN A 424 2.16 18.30 12.80
C GLN A 424 1.03 17.42 13.35
N ALA A 425 -0.22 17.78 13.08
CA ALA A 425 -1.37 17.00 13.50
C ALA A 425 -1.37 15.59 12.87
N ARG A 426 -0.91 15.44 11.62
CA ARG A 426 -0.81 14.12 10.98
C ARG A 426 0.33 13.28 11.53
N ALA A 427 1.47 13.89 11.80
CA ALA A 427 2.61 13.23 12.45
C ALA A 427 2.20 12.70 13.83
N GLU A 428 1.48 13.50 14.61
CA GLU A 428 0.95 13.11 15.91
C GLU A 428 0.04 11.86 15.81
N LEU A 429 -0.84 11.79 14.81
CA LEU A 429 -1.69 10.62 14.56
C LEU A 429 -0.90 9.37 14.13
N VAL A 430 0.26 9.52 13.49
CA VAL A 430 1.15 8.38 13.18
C VAL A 430 1.83 7.91 14.46
N VAL A 431 2.39 8.82 15.25
CA VAL A 431 3.07 8.50 16.51
C VAL A 431 2.12 7.80 17.51
N GLU A 432 0.83 8.15 17.51
CA GLU A 432 -0.19 7.46 18.31
C GLU A 432 -0.37 5.98 17.96
N LEU A 433 -0.05 5.57 16.72
CA LEU A 433 -0.05 4.16 16.33
C LEU A 433 1.12 3.39 16.97
N ALA A 434 2.12 4.10 17.51
CA ALA A 434 3.23 3.57 18.29
C ALA A 434 3.99 2.43 17.55
N MET A 435 4.47 1.43 18.29
CA MET A 435 5.25 0.31 17.76
C MET A 435 4.48 -0.57 16.75
N ASP A 436 3.14 -0.45 16.66
CA ASP A 436 2.33 -1.25 15.73
C ASP A 436 2.56 -0.93 14.25
N VAL A 437 3.18 0.21 13.93
CA VAL A 437 3.46 0.64 12.55
C VAL A 437 4.94 0.79 12.27
N TRP A 438 5.79 0.34 13.21
CA TRP A 438 7.24 0.42 13.10
C TRP A 438 7.74 -0.25 11.82
N ASP A 439 7.42 -1.53 11.62
CA ASP A 439 7.93 -2.31 10.49
C ASP A 439 7.51 -1.68 9.14
N ALA A 440 6.30 -1.11 9.07
CA ALA A 440 5.83 -0.43 7.87
C ALA A 440 6.56 0.90 7.60
N LEU A 441 6.86 1.68 8.65
CA LEU A 441 7.61 2.92 8.51
C LEU A 441 9.11 2.66 8.25
N GLU A 442 9.68 1.61 8.83
CA GLU A 442 11.07 1.19 8.62
C GLU A 442 11.32 0.89 7.15
N LEU A 443 10.43 0.14 6.52
CA LEU A 443 10.47 -0.11 5.08
C LEU A 443 10.42 1.18 4.24
N GLU A 444 9.64 2.18 4.65
CA GLU A 444 9.59 3.47 3.96
C GLU A 444 10.83 4.34 4.23
N SER A 445 11.46 4.17 5.40
CA SER A 445 12.74 4.81 5.73
C SER A 445 13.92 4.22 4.94
N GLU A 446 13.71 3.10 4.26
CA GLU A 446 14.67 2.43 3.38
C GLU A 446 14.25 2.47 1.91
N CYS A 447 13.22 3.24 1.55
CA CYS A 447 12.73 3.29 0.17
C CYS A 447 13.84 3.76 -0.81
N PRO A 448 13.90 3.19 -2.03
CA PRO A 448 14.91 3.55 -3.02
C PRO A 448 14.88 5.04 -3.35
N VAL A 449 16.06 5.66 -3.38
CA VAL A 449 16.25 7.06 -3.78
C VAL A 449 16.92 7.12 -5.15
N PRO A 450 16.78 8.22 -5.93
CA PRO A 450 17.34 8.29 -7.27
C PRO A 450 18.84 7.96 -7.25
N SER A 451 19.31 7.16 -8.22
CA SER A 451 20.69 6.62 -8.30
C SER A 451 21.80 7.57 -7.85
N PRO A 452 21.82 8.86 -8.26
CA PRO A 452 22.93 9.72 -7.84
C PRO A 452 22.85 10.20 -6.36
N PHE A 453 21.81 9.82 -5.62
CA PHE A 453 21.66 9.95 -4.17
C PHE A 453 21.66 8.58 -3.45
N SER A 454 21.94 7.49 -4.17
CA SER A 454 22.04 6.14 -3.61
C SER A 454 23.49 5.70 -3.51
N ASP A 455 23.85 5.05 -2.40
CA ASP A 455 25.15 4.38 -2.25
C ASP A 455 25.15 2.97 -2.88
N THR A 456 23.99 2.50 -3.35
CA THR A 456 23.78 1.19 -3.97
C THR A 456 23.33 1.34 -5.42
N GLU A 457 23.96 0.58 -6.32
CA GLU A 457 23.55 0.46 -7.71
C GLU A 457 22.21 -0.31 -7.78
N PHE A 458 21.10 0.40 -7.97
CA PHE A 458 19.78 -0.21 -8.17
C PHE A 458 19.61 -0.68 -9.62
N GLU A 459 18.92 -1.81 -9.81
CA GLU A 459 18.46 -2.26 -11.13
C GLU A 459 17.60 -1.20 -11.82
N SER A 460 17.80 -1.01 -13.13
CA SER A 460 17.18 0.05 -13.95
C SER A 460 15.64 -0.01 -14.05
N SER A 461 15.00 -1.06 -13.52
CA SER A 461 13.55 -1.28 -13.58
C SER A 461 12.76 -0.73 -12.39
N VAL A 462 13.39 -0.25 -11.32
CA VAL A 462 12.67 0.24 -10.13
C VAL A 462 12.16 1.66 -10.34
N ARG A 463 10.84 1.84 -10.34
CA ARG A 463 10.21 3.17 -10.43
C ARG A 463 10.35 3.90 -9.08
N ILE A 464 11.15 4.97 -9.05
CA ILE A 464 11.41 5.78 -7.86
C ILE A 464 10.40 6.94 -7.79
N PRO A 465 9.65 7.12 -6.70
CA PRO A 465 8.75 8.26 -6.53
C PRO A 465 9.51 9.60 -6.49
N ASP A 466 8.93 10.66 -7.06
CA ASP A 466 9.55 11.99 -7.09
C ASP A 466 9.93 12.52 -5.68
N HIS A 467 9.14 12.16 -4.67
CA HIS A 467 9.31 12.58 -3.27
C HIS A 467 10.01 11.53 -2.40
N ALA A 468 10.75 10.57 -2.98
CA ALA A 468 11.39 9.48 -2.24
C ALA A 468 12.32 9.96 -1.12
N ILE A 469 13.18 10.96 -1.38
CA ILE A 469 14.09 11.53 -0.35
C ILE A 469 13.29 12.13 0.82
N THR A 470 12.26 12.91 0.50
CA THR A 470 11.37 13.54 1.49
C THR A 470 10.62 12.50 2.31
N ARG A 471 10.10 11.47 1.64
CA ARG A 471 9.37 10.36 2.25
C ARG A 471 10.25 9.61 3.23
N ARG A 472 11.46 9.25 2.79
CA ARG A 472 12.49 8.60 3.61
C ARG A 472 12.82 9.40 4.87
N PHE A 473 13.06 10.70 4.72
CA PHE A 473 13.30 11.60 5.84
C PHE A 473 12.16 11.61 6.86
N TRP A 474 10.90 11.78 6.41
CA TRP A 474 9.76 11.82 7.32
C TRP A 474 9.45 10.47 7.95
N ALA A 475 9.57 9.37 7.21
CA ALA A 475 9.42 8.02 7.75
C ALA A 475 10.45 7.78 8.88
N LYS A 476 11.72 8.10 8.64
CA LYS A 476 12.78 8.01 9.65
C LYS A 476 12.53 8.91 10.85
N SER A 477 12.12 10.16 10.61
CA SER A 477 11.83 11.12 11.70
C SER A 477 10.66 10.67 12.58
N LEU A 478 9.63 10.06 11.98
CA LEU A 478 8.48 9.49 12.71
C LEU A 478 8.89 8.26 13.52
N LEU A 479 9.72 7.36 12.96
CA LEU A 479 10.30 6.25 13.71
C LEU A 479 11.08 6.73 14.93
N ASP A 480 11.94 7.73 14.75
CA ASP A 480 12.73 8.30 15.84
C ASP A 480 11.85 8.92 16.94
N THR A 481 10.70 9.52 16.57
CA THR A 481 9.75 10.04 17.57
C THR A 481 9.02 8.91 18.29
N ILE A 482 8.61 7.86 17.57
CA ILE A 482 7.97 6.67 18.16
C ILE A 482 8.93 5.97 19.13
N SER A 483 10.19 5.74 18.75
CA SER A 483 11.18 5.09 19.60
C SER A 483 11.48 5.91 20.85
N ARG A 484 11.65 7.23 20.73
CA ARG A 484 11.88 8.12 21.89
C ARG A 484 10.71 8.09 22.86
N GLY A 485 9.47 8.17 22.34
CA GLY A 485 8.26 8.03 23.16
C GLY A 485 8.21 6.67 23.86
N HIS A 486 8.54 5.60 23.15
CA HIS A 486 8.60 4.26 23.72
C HIS A 486 9.62 4.15 24.86
N ALA A 487 10.83 4.72 24.72
CA ALA A 487 11.82 4.75 25.79
C ALA A 487 11.32 5.47 27.06
N VAL A 488 10.67 6.63 26.89
CA VAL A 488 10.07 7.35 28.03
C VAL A 488 8.95 6.54 28.68
N SER A 489 8.13 5.83 27.89
CA SER A 489 7.07 4.97 28.41
C SER A 489 7.62 3.82 29.29
N ILE A 490 8.81 3.29 28.96
CA ILE A 490 9.49 2.29 29.78
C ILE A 490 9.99 2.93 31.08
N TRP A 491 10.66 4.08 31.00
CA TRP A 491 11.18 4.76 32.19
C TRP A 491 10.09 5.29 33.12
N ARG A 492 8.91 5.64 32.60
CA ARG A 492 7.74 6.02 33.41
C ARG A 492 7.33 4.93 34.41
N ARG A 493 7.65 3.66 34.14
CA ARG A 493 7.36 2.53 35.05
C ARG A 493 8.04 2.68 36.41
N PHE A 494 9.09 3.51 36.54
CA PHE A 494 9.68 3.86 37.84
C PHE A 494 8.68 4.48 38.83
N TRP A 495 7.58 5.09 38.35
CA TRP A 495 6.55 5.70 39.18
C TRP A 495 5.25 4.90 39.24
N GLU A 496 5.06 3.90 38.38
CA GLU A 496 3.78 3.18 38.26
C GLU A 496 3.75 1.84 39.01
N HIS A 497 4.89 1.16 39.16
CA HIS A 497 4.97 -0.20 39.70
C HIS A 497 5.93 -0.28 40.88
N SER A 498 5.60 -1.12 41.88
CA SER A 498 6.50 -1.49 42.97
C SER A 498 7.67 -2.32 42.43
N GLY A 499 8.78 -1.67 42.07
CA GLY A 499 10.01 -2.34 41.59
C GLY A 499 10.70 -1.66 40.40
N GLY A 500 9.99 -0.84 39.61
CA GLY A 500 10.56 -0.20 38.40
C GLY A 500 11.00 -1.19 37.30
N PRO A 501 11.55 -0.70 36.17
CA PRO A 501 12.20 -1.53 35.18
C PRO A 501 13.52 -2.11 35.72
N SER A 502 13.86 -3.32 35.27
CA SER A 502 15.17 -3.95 35.54
C SER A 502 16.32 -3.12 34.96
N PHE A 503 17.56 -3.46 35.33
CA PHE A 503 18.73 -2.74 34.82
C PHE A 503 18.85 -2.84 33.29
N GLU A 504 18.52 -3.99 32.71
CA GLU A 504 18.47 -4.16 31.25
C GLU A 504 17.38 -3.31 30.62
N GLU A 505 16.13 -3.45 31.07
CA GLU A 505 15.00 -2.66 30.56
C GLU A 505 15.22 -1.15 30.74
N THR A 506 16.03 -0.75 31.71
CA THR A 506 16.42 0.64 31.92
C THR A 506 17.39 1.13 30.85
N MET A 507 18.42 0.35 30.54
CA MET A 507 19.54 0.78 29.70
C MET A 507 19.31 0.53 28.20
N SER A 508 18.62 -0.54 27.82
CA SER A 508 18.35 -0.89 26.42
C SER A 508 17.66 0.26 25.64
N PRO A 509 16.65 0.96 26.19
CA PRO A 509 15.96 2.05 25.50
C PRO A 509 16.79 3.32 25.24
N ILE A 510 18.02 3.43 25.76
CA ILE A 510 18.90 4.57 25.44
C ILE A 510 19.13 4.65 23.92
N SER A 511 19.22 3.49 23.25
CA SER A 511 19.40 3.42 21.78
C SER A 511 18.19 3.89 20.98
N CYS A 512 17.01 3.99 21.59
CA CYS A 512 15.82 4.52 20.95
C CYS A 512 15.99 5.99 20.53
N PHE A 513 16.86 6.76 21.20
CA PHE A 513 17.12 8.14 20.80
C PHE A 513 17.82 8.25 19.45
N LEU A 514 18.58 7.22 19.06
CA LEU A 514 19.22 7.05 17.76
C LEU A 514 18.38 6.18 16.79
N GLY A 515 17.10 5.96 17.12
CA GLY A 515 16.15 5.27 16.25
C GLY A 515 16.39 3.77 16.13
N CYS A 516 17.04 3.14 17.12
CA CYS A 516 17.10 1.69 17.26
C CYS A 516 16.02 1.23 18.23
N SER A 517 15.17 0.27 17.85
CA SER A 517 14.12 -0.26 18.73
C SER A 517 14.72 -1.01 19.92
N GLU A 518 14.02 -0.98 21.05
CA GLU A 518 14.40 -1.75 22.25
C GLU A 518 14.33 -3.26 21.97
N GLN A 519 13.34 -3.70 21.20
CA GLN A 519 13.17 -5.11 20.78
C GLN A 519 14.39 -5.62 20.02
N ARG A 520 15.00 -4.79 19.15
CA ARG A 520 16.24 -5.14 18.46
C ARG A 520 17.42 -5.33 19.42
N ILE A 521 17.53 -4.49 20.45
CA ILE A 521 18.57 -4.64 21.49
C ILE A 521 18.35 -5.95 22.25
N THR A 522 17.11 -6.22 22.66
CA THR A 522 16.73 -7.43 23.38
C THR A 522 17.01 -8.69 22.56
N ALA A 523 16.70 -8.70 21.26
CA ALA A 523 17.04 -9.81 20.37
C ALA A 523 18.55 -10.03 20.23
N GLN A 524 19.36 -8.96 20.18
CA GLN A 524 20.83 -9.06 20.17
C GLN A 524 21.37 -9.63 21.49
N LEU A 525 20.78 -9.26 22.62
CA LEU A 525 21.14 -9.79 23.94
C LEU A 525 20.71 -11.25 24.10
N ASP A 526 19.56 -11.64 23.55
CA ASP A 526 19.11 -13.03 23.50
C ASP A 526 20.09 -13.91 22.72
N ASP A 527 20.47 -13.50 21.50
CA ASP A 527 21.49 -14.20 20.70
C ASP A 527 22.82 -14.34 21.46
N LEU A 528 23.32 -13.23 22.02
CA LEU A 528 24.57 -13.22 22.77
C LEU A 528 24.52 -14.17 23.98
N SER A 529 23.38 -14.22 24.67
CA SER A 529 23.18 -15.07 25.85
C SER A 529 23.07 -16.54 25.48
N ASN A 530 22.44 -16.86 24.35
CA ASN A 530 22.39 -18.22 23.82
C ASN A 530 23.79 -18.70 23.41
N ARG A 531 24.60 -17.84 22.79
CA ARG A 531 26.01 -18.14 22.49
C ARG A 531 26.84 -18.34 23.76
N CYS A 532 26.62 -17.52 24.79
CA CYS A 532 27.26 -17.68 26.10
C CYS A 532 26.90 -19.03 26.74
N ARG A 533 25.61 -19.40 26.75
CA ARG A 533 25.15 -20.70 27.28
C ARG A 533 25.87 -21.87 26.61
N ASN A 534 25.92 -21.87 25.28
CA ASN A 534 26.59 -22.94 24.53
C ASN A 534 28.10 -23.01 24.83
N ASP A 535 28.77 -21.87 24.99
CA ASP A 535 30.19 -21.80 25.37
C ASP A 535 30.43 -22.35 26.79
N LEU A 536 29.59 -21.97 27.75
CA LEU A 536 29.65 -22.46 29.13
C LEU A 536 29.45 -23.98 29.20
N GLU A 537 28.45 -24.51 28.49
CA GLU A 537 28.18 -25.95 28.40
C GLU A 537 29.37 -26.70 27.77
N THR A 538 29.97 -26.14 26.71
CA THR A 538 31.18 -26.70 26.08
C THR A 538 32.37 -26.73 27.03
N LYS A 539 32.49 -25.73 27.91
CA LYS A 539 33.53 -25.64 28.95
C LYS A 539 33.20 -26.48 30.20
N GLY A 540 32.07 -27.19 30.22
CA GLY A 540 31.62 -28.00 31.35
C GLY A 540 31.18 -27.18 32.57
N ILE A 541 30.82 -25.91 32.38
CA ILE A 541 30.31 -25.03 33.44
C ILE A 541 28.80 -25.23 33.53
N VAL A 542 28.34 -25.65 34.69
CA VAL A 542 26.93 -25.93 34.97
C VAL A 542 26.16 -24.62 35.12
N VAL A 543 25.13 -24.42 34.27
CA VAL A 543 24.28 -23.23 34.28
C VAL A 543 23.04 -23.40 35.16
N ASP A 544 22.48 -24.62 35.22
CA ASP A 544 21.30 -24.88 36.03
C ASP A 544 21.64 -24.89 37.52
N SER A 545 21.11 -23.92 38.25
CA SER A 545 21.25 -23.83 39.71
C SER A 545 20.70 -25.02 40.49
N GLY A 546 19.87 -25.87 39.89
CA GLY A 546 19.36 -27.09 40.51
C GLY A 546 20.32 -28.27 40.46
N ASP A 547 21.39 -28.19 39.67
CA ASP A 547 22.36 -29.26 39.50
C ASP A 547 23.43 -29.22 40.62
N PRO A 548 23.79 -30.37 41.23
CA PRO A 548 24.81 -30.43 42.30
C PRO A 548 26.20 -29.88 41.92
N GLY A 549 26.51 -29.84 40.62
CA GLY A 549 27.75 -29.27 40.09
C GLY A 549 27.71 -27.75 39.86
N TYR A 550 26.60 -27.08 40.20
CA TYR A 550 26.46 -25.64 40.06
C TYR A 550 27.38 -24.87 41.00
N ASP A 551 28.22 -24.01 40.44
CA ASP A 551 29.03 -23.03 41.18
C ASP A 551 28.81 -21.62 40.61
N LEU A 552 28.13 -20.77 41.38
CA LEU A 552 27.82 -19.40 40.98
C LEU A 552 29.08 -18.60 40.64
N ALA A 553 30.18 -18.80 41.37
CA ALA A 553 31.42 -18.06 41.13
C ALA A 553 32.08 -18.49 39.80
N SER A 554 32.06 -19.78 39.48
CA SER A 554 32.55 -20.29 38.18
C SER A 554 31.64 -19.88 37.03
N LEU A 555 30.33 -19.86 37.22
CA LEU A 555 29.39 -19.31 36.24
C LEU A 555 29.69 -17.83 35.95
N CYS A 556 29.86 -17.01 37.00
CA CYS A 556 30.19 -15.59 36.85
C CYS A 556 31.53 -15.36 36.12
N ARG A 557 32.56 -16.15 36.44
CA ARG A 557 33.85 -16.12 35.73
C ARG A 557 33.71 -16.58 34.28
N GLY A 558 32.88 -17.59 34.02
CA GLY A 558 32.58 -18.09 32.69
C GLY A 558 31.94 -17.03 31.79
N ILE A 559 30.91 -16.34 32.29
CA ILE A 559 30.25 -15.24 31.56
C ILE A 559 31.26 -14.13 31.23
N TRP A 560 32.09 -13.73 32.20
CA TRP A 560 33.14 -12.74 31.96
C TRP A 560 34.15 -13.22 30.90
N SER A 561 34.59 -14.49 30.96
CA SER A 561 35.54 -15.06 29.98
C SER A 561 34.94 -15.05 28.58
N PHE A 562 33.70 -15.51 28.44
CA PHE A 562 32.95 -15.47 27.18
C PHE A 562 32.87 -14.05 26.61
N MET A 563 32.50 -13.06 27.42
CA MET A 563 32.44 -11.66 26.98
C MET A 563 33.80 -11.17 26.46
N ARG A 564 34.90 -11.51 27.14
CA ARG A 564 36.26 -11.15 26.71
C ARG A 564 36.64 -11.81 25.39
N GLU A 565 36.31 -13.09 25.23
CA GLU A 565 36.56 -13.88 24.02
C GLU A 565 35.73 -13.36 22.82
N ASP A 566 34.51 -12.89 23.07
CA ASP A 566 33.64 -12.26 22.05
C ASP A 566 34.05 -10.81 21.71
N GLY A 567 35.06 -10.27 22.40
CA GLY A 567 35.67 -8.96 22.14
C GLY A 567 35.15 -7.81 23.00
N PHE A 568 34.31 -8.08 24.01
CA PHE A 568 33.85 -7.06 24.96
C PHE A 568 34.92 -6.77 26.00
N THR A 569 35.63 -5.65 25.86
CA THR A 569 36.72 -5.26 26.77
C THR A 569 36.63 -3.79 27.16
N ALA A 570 37.35 -3.39 28.21
CA ALA A 570 37.47 -1.97 28.57
C ALA A 570 38.12 -1.16 27.43
N PRO A 571 37.76 0.12 27.22
CA PRO A 571 38.33 0.95 26.16
C PRO A 571 39.64 1.59 26.61
N SER A 572 40.41 2.08 25.64
CA SER A 572 41.46 3.08 25.92
C SER A 572 40.86 4.42 26.39
N LYS A 573 41.68 5.29 27.00
CA LYS A 573 41.22 6.62 27.45
C LYS A 573 40.58 7.46 26.34
N GLN A 574 41.09 7.35 25.11
CA GLN A 574 40.55 8.07 23.95
C GLN A 574 39.23 7.45 23.48
N GLU A 575 39.16 6.11 23.43
CA GLU A 575 37.91 5.41 23.10
C GLU A 575 36.82 5.68 24.15
N CYS A 576 37.14 5.84 25.44
CA CYS A 576 36.16 6.18 26.49
C CYS A 576 35.38 7.48 26.23
N GLN A 577 35.94 8.41 25.44
CA GLN A 577 35.29 9.67 25.10
C GLN A 577 34.34 9.54 23.90
N ASP A 578 34.34 8.42 23.20
CA ASP A 578 33.41 8.17 22.11
C ASP A 578 31.99 8.05 22.67
N ILE A 579 31.15 9.01 22.27
CA ILE A 579 29.76 9.14 22.72
C ILE A 579 28.95 7.87 22.43
N LEU A 580 29.27 7.14 21.36
CA LEU A 580 28.55 5.94 20.95
C LEU A 580 28.67 4.80 21.97
N ASN A 581 29.69 4.82 22.83
CA ASN A 581 29.83 3.82 23.90
C ASN A 581 28.69 3.84 24.92
N ASN A 582 27.92 4.92 24.99
CA ASN A 582 26.78 5.02 25.90
C ASN A 582 25.50 4.38 25.33
N PHE A 583 25.52 3.92 24.07
CA PHE A 583 24.33 3.40 23.40
C PHE A 583 24.44 1.89 23.12
N PRO A 584 23.54 1.06 23.68
CA PRO A 584 23.57 -0.39 23.52
C PRO A 584 23.71 -0.93 22.09
N HIS A 585 23.04 -0.33 21.10
CA HIS A 585 23.14 -0.79 19.70
C HIS A 585 24.58 -0.75 19.17
N ALA A 586 25.36 0.26 19.59
CA ALA A 586 26.75 0.41 19.20
C ALA A 586 27.65 -0.52 20.02
N SER A 587 27.46 -0.60 21.34
CA SER A 587 28.30 -1.47 22.19
C SER A 587 28.15 -2.95 21.85
N LEU A 588 26.97 -3.39 21.42
CA LEU A 588 26.70 -4.77 20.99
C LEU A 588 27.26 -5.10 19.60
N THR A 589 27.61 -4.10 18.78
CA THR A 589 28.02 -4.30 17.38
C THR A 589 29.40 -3.71 17.09
N THR A 590 29.46 -2.41 16.83
CA THR A 590 30.65 -1.71 16.29
C THR A 590 31.62 -1.24 17.38
N LYS A 591 31.18 -1.21 18.64
CA LYS A 591 31.91 -0.65 19.78
C LYS A 591 32.01 -1.63 20.94
N LYS A 592 32.42 -2.89 20.70
CA LYS A 592 32.58 -3.89 21.78
C LYS A 592 33.62 -3.50 22.84
N ARG A 593 34.62 -2.69 22.46
CA ARG A 593 35.54 -2.04 23.42
C ARG A 593 34.84 -0.82 24.02
N THR A 594 34.17 -1.00 25.16
CA THR A 594 33.18 -0.04 25.66
C THR A 594 33.29 0.24 27.15
N ILE A 595 32.65 1.33 27.58
CA ILE A 595 32.72 1.88 28.93
C ILE A 595 32.13 0.91 29.97
N PRO A 596 32.52 1.03 31.25
CA PRO A 596 32.11 0.07 32.28
C PRO A 596 30.60 -0.10 32.46
N ILE A 597 29.82 0.98 32.32
CA ILE A 597 28.35 0.89 32.44
C ILE A 597 27.74 0.00 31.36
N SER A 598 28.27 0.05 30.14
CA SER A 598 27.80 -0.73 28.99
C SER A 598 28.26 -2.19 29.08
N LEU A 599 29.50 -2.44 29.55
CA LEU A 599 29.96 -3.81 29.84
C LEU A 599 29.14 -4.46 30.95
N THR A 600 28.84 -3.73 32.01
CA THR A 600 28.02 -4.24 33.11
C THR A 600 26.57 -4.46 32.69
N HIS A 601 26.01 -3.63 31.80
CA HIS A 601 24.70 -3.85 31.19
C HIS A 601 24.64 -5.17 30.41
N ILE A 602 25.62 -5.41 29.54
CA ILE A 602 25.73 -6.67 28.77
C ILE A 602 25.87 -7.87 29.71
N TYR A 603 26.75 -7.77 30.71
CA TYR A 603 26.95 -8.84 31.70
C TYR A 603 25.65 -9.16 32.45
N ALA A 604 24.93 -8.13 32.91
CA ALA A 604 23.68 -8.30 33.63
C ALA A 604 22.58 -8.93 32.75
N ALA A 605 22.50 -8.55 31.47
CA ALA A 605 21.55 -9.12 30.52
C ALA A 605 21.80 -10.62 30.26
N ILE A 606 23.08 -11.01 30.10
CA ILE A 606 23.48 -12.42 29.98
C ILE A 606 23.17 -13.17 31.27
N GLY A 607 23.62 -12.65 32.41
CA GLY A 607 23.40 -13.29 33.71
C GLY A 607 21.92 -13.54 34.01
N THR A 608 21.07 -12.54 33.78
CA THR A 608 19.62 -12.65 34.01
C THR A 608 19.00 -13.77 33.16
N ARG A 609 19.39 -13.90 31.89
CA ARG A 609 18.93 -14.99 30.99
C ARG A 609 19.47 -16.37 31.36
N LEU A 610 20.63 -16.42 32.02
CA LEU A 610 21.20 -17.65 32.58
C LEU A 610 20.62 -17.97 33.97
N GLY A 611 19.73 -17.13 34.51
CA GLY A 611 19.00 -17.39 35.75
C GLY A 611 19.70 -16.91 37.02
N ILE A 612 20.68 -16.01 36.92
CA ILE A 612 21.31 -15.35 38.06
C ILE A 612 20.78 -13.92 38.23
N ASP A 613 20.59 -13.48 39.47
CA ASP A 613 20.11 -12.14 39.79
C ASP A 613 21.29 -11.15 39.81
N VAL A 614 21.26 -10.19 38.87
CA VAL A 614 22.34 -9.21 38.68
C VAL A 614 21.80 -7.79 38.76
N SER A 615 22.35 -7.02 39.70
CA SER A 615 22.03 -5.61 39.89
C SER A 615 23.26 -4.70 39.68
N PRO A 616 23.12 -3.47 39.17
CA PRO A 616 24.24 -2.56 38.98
C PRO A 616 24.69 -1.95 40.31
N VAL A 617 25.97 -1.63 40.40
CA VAL A 617 26.61 -0.95 41.54
C VAL A 617 27.26 0.34 41.05
N ASN A 618 26.89 1.46 41.66
CA ASN A 618 27.41 2.78 41.34
C ASN A 618 28.74 3.06 42.07
N PHE A 619 29.80 2.34 41.69
CA PHE A 619 31.11 2.53 42.30
C PHE A 619 31.79 3.83 41.81
N PRO A 620 32.59 4.53 42.63
CA PRO A 620 33.37 5.67 42.17
C PRO A 620 34.27 5.31 40.97
N GLY A 621 34.17 6.07 39.88
CA GLY A 621 35.02 5.86 38.68
C GLY A 621 34.66 4.65 37.79
N THR A 622 33.81 3.71 38.23
CA THR A 622 33.40 2.55 37.40
C THR A 622 31.95 2.11 37.68
N VAL A 623 31.47 1.07 37.02
CA VAL A 623 30.18 0.43 37.32
C VAL A 623 30.43 -1.07 37.45
N LEU A 624 29.97 -1.66 38.56
CA LEU A 624 30.14 -3.09 38.85
C LEU A 624 28.79 -3.80 38.83
N ALA A 625 28.81 -5.13 38.76
CA ALA A 625 27.65 -5.98 38.93
C ALA A 625 27.65 -6.61 40.33
N HIS A 626 26.51 -6.55 41.01
CA HIS A 626 26.24 -7.26 42.25
C HIS A 626 25.37 -8.47 41.94
N VAL A 627 25.88 -9.67 42.21
CA VAL A 627 25.19 -10.92 41.91
C VAL A 627 24.69 -11.54 43.21
N LEU A 628 23.36 -11.69 43.32
CA LEU A 628 22.72 -12.24 44.51
C LEU A 628 22.61 -13.78 44.39
N PRO A 629 23.15 -14.56 45.35
CA PRO A 629 22.96 -16.00 45.37
C PRO A 629 21.51 -16.38 45.67
N ARG A 630 21.05 -17.52 45.15
CA ARG A 630 19.70 -18.04 45.42
C ARG A 630 19.54 -18.55 46.87
N GLU A 631 20.61 -19.05 47.46
CA GLU A 631 20.60 -19.59 48.82
C GLU A 631 20.52 -18.46 49.85
N PRO A 632 19.47 -18.44 50.71
CA PRO A 632 19.33 -17.42 51.74
C PRO A 632 20.51 -17.44 52.71
N GLY A 633 21.20 -16.30 52.85
CA GLY A 633 22.34 -16.14 53.76
C GLY A 633 23.71 -16.29 53.10
N SER A 634 23.78 -16.72 51.84
CA SER A 634 25.02 -16.73 51.06
C SER A 634 25.43 -15.30 50.68
N GLU A 635 26.72 -15.00 50.77
CA GLU A 635 27.22 -13.65 50.52
C GLU A 635 27.22 -13.29 49.02
N PRO A 636 26.94 -12.01 48.66
CA PRO A 636 26.92 -11.60 47.26
C PRO A 636 28.29 -11.61 46.61
N LEU A 637 28.30 -11.85 45.30
CA LEU A 637 29.49 -11.70 44.47
C LEU A 637 29.50 -10.32 43.80
N ILE A 638 30.68 -9.68 43.75
CA ILE A 638 30.91 -8.46 43.00
C ILE A 638 31.68 -8.79 41.75
N VAL A 639 31.13 -8.39 40.60
CA VAL A 639 31.70 -8.64 39.29
C VAL A 639 32.12 -7.33 38.64
N ASN A 640 33.38 -7.27 38.21
CA ASN A 640 33.90 -6.20 37.37
C ASN A 640 33.96 -6.67 35.92
N ALA A 641 32.91 -6.37 35.15
CA ALA A 641 32.86 -6.70 33.72
C ALA A 641 33.99 -6.05 32.91
N SER A 642 34.60 -4.97 33.42
CA SER A 642 35.72 -4.26 32.79
C SER A 642 37.10 -4.80 33.19
N ALA A 643 37.18 -5.85 34.02
CA ALA A 643 38.44 -6.37 34.51
C ALA A 643 39.35 -6.83 33.36
N SER A 644 40.64 -6.48 33.45
CA SER A 644 41.65 -6.90 32.48
C SER A 644 42.09 -8.34 32.67
N GLN A 645 42.07 -8.83 33.92
CA GLN A 645 42.57 -10.15 34.34
C GLN A 645 41.47 -10.96 35.06
N PRO A 646 41.46 -12.30 34.94
CA PRO A 646 40.46 -13.16 35.57
C PRO A 646 40.37 -13.01 37.10
N GLN A 647 41.51 -12.79 37.76
CA GLN A 647 41.59 -12.64 39.22
C GLN A 647 40.92 -11.36 39.74
N GLN A 648 40.66 -10.39 38.85
CA GLN A 648 40.02 -9.12 39.17
C GLN A 648 38.54 -9.08 38.74
N ALA A 649 38.06 -10.14 38.08
CA ALA A 649 36.74 -10.18 37.47
C ALA A 649 35.64 -10.46 38.51
N VAL A 650 35.88 -11.35 39.48
CA VAL A 650 34.89 -11.76 40.48
C VAL A 650 35.51 -11.73 41.87
N GLY A 651 34.91 -10.99 42.79
CA GLY A 651 35.28 -10.91 44.20
C GLY A 651 34.12 -11.30 45.13
N ASN A 652 34.45 -11.80 46.32
CA ASN A 652 33.49 -12.07 47.40
C ASN A 652 33.61 -10.98 48.47
N LEU A 653 32.48 -10.49 48.98
CA LEU A 653 32.41 -9.50 50.06
C LEU A 653 32.94 -10.03 51.41
N SER A 654 32.99 -11.35 51.60
CA SER A 654 33.35 -12.04 52.86
C SER A 654 34.83 -11.98 53.18
N ILE A 655 35.65 -12.04 52.13
CA ILE A 655 37.10 -11.99 52.27
C ILE A 655 37.43 -10.57 52.68
N ALA A 656 38.17 -10.41 53.78
CA ALA A 656 38.70 -9.12 54.28
C ALA A 656 39.72 -8.47 53.31
N ASP A 657 39.64 -8.80 52.03
CA ASP A 657 40.47 -8.38 50.92
C ASP A 657 39.54 -8.24 49.69
N PRO A 658 38.82 -7.11 49.53
CA PRO A 658 38.34 -6.71 48.22
C PRO A 658 39.56 -6.76 47.32
N VAL A 659 39.54 -7.53 46.22
CA VAL A 659 40.63 -7.71 45.24
C VAL A 659 41.74 -6.69 45.45
N PRO A 660 42.97 -7.05 45.88
CA PRO A 660 44.00 -6.10 46.37
C PRO A 660 44.25 -4.86 45.49
N ALA A 661 43.94 -4.94 44.19
CA ALA A 661 43.96 -3.81 43.26
C ALA A 661 42.95 -2.67 43.57
N TRP A 662 41.81 -2.95 44.22
CA TRP A 662 40.73 -1.97 44.45
C TRP A 662 40.97 -1.11 45.71
N ASN A 663 41.52 -1.71 46.78
CA ASN A 663 41.96 -0.96 47.96
C ASN A 663 43.08 0.03 47.64
N ALA A 664 44.01 -0.34 46.75
CA ALA A 664 45.16 0.47 46.39
C ALA A 664 44.82 1.71 45.54
N MET A 665 43.68 1.72 44.84
CA MET A 665 43.44 2.69 43.78
C MET A 665 42.74 3.97 44.27
N HIS A 666 42.04 3.96 45.42
CA HIS A 666 41.10 5.05 45.77
C HIS A 666 41.12 5.55 47.23
N GLY A 667 41.87 4.94 48.16
CA GLY A 667 42.07 5.49 49.51
C GLY A 667 40.79 5.62 50.38
N TYR A 668 39.73 4.87 50.08
CA TYR A 668 38.48 4.89 50.85
C TYR A 668 38.58 4.00 52.09
N SER A 669 38.20 4.54 53.26
CA SER A 669 38.21 3.83 54.54
C SER A 669 37.06 2.83 54.73
N ASN A 670 35.97 2.92 53.93
CA ASN A 670 34.84 2.00 54.00
C ASN A 670 34.26 1.64 52.60
N ILE A 671 35.00 0.86 51.82
CA ILE A 671 34.64 0.46 50.45
C ILE A 671 33.29 -0.29 50.37
N ARG A 672 32.89 -1.01 51.42
CA ARG A 672 31.65 -1.78 51.47
C ARG A 672 30.39 -0.92 51.30
N GLU A 673 30.42 0.34 51.72
CA GLU A 673 29.31 1.29 51.54
C GLU A 673 29.01 1.59 50.07
N PHE A 674 29.99 1.38 49.17
CA PHE A 674 29.85 1.62 47.74
C PHE A 674 29.53 0.34 46.95
N LEU A 675 29.55 -0.84 47.58
CA LEU A 675 29.34 -2.15 46.94
C LEU A 675 27.90 -2.65 47.10
N VAL A 676 26.94 -1.72 47.11
CA VAL A 676 25.51 -1.99 47.26
C VAL A 676 24.81 -1.81 45.91
N PRO A 677 23.79 -2.63 45.60
CA PRO A 677 22.92 -2.42 44.43
C PRO A 677 22.36 -1.00 44.39
N CYS A 678 22.27 -0.45 43.19
CA CYS A 678 21.69 0.87 42.95
C CYS A 678 20.54 0.80 41.94
N SER A 679 19.69 1.83 41.93
CA SER A 679 18.55 1.88 41.03
C SER A 679 18.97 2.13 39.58
N GLY A 680 18.17 1.65 38.63
CA GLY A 680 18.33 1.97 37.21
C GLY A 680 18.28 3.48 36.93
N GLN A 681 17.53 4.26 37.73
CA GLN A 681 17.48 5.72 37.62
C GLN A 681 18.87 6.37 37.75
N LEU A 682 19.67 5.91 38.72
CA LEU A 682 21.03 6.40 38.92
C LEU A 682 21.94 6.03 37.73
N MET A 683 21.74 4.86 37.12
CA MET A 683 22.48 4.43 35.93
C MET A 683 22.11 5.26 34.69
N LEU A 684 20.83 5.62 34.51
CA LEU A 684 20.42 6.55 33.45
C LEU A 684 21.04 7.93 33.63
N LEU A 685 20.99 8.49 34.84
CA LEU A 685 21.62 9.78 35.13
C LEU A 685 23.14 9.72 34.91
N ARG A 686 23.78 8.59 35.26
CA ARG A 686 25.20 8.38 34.98
C ARG A 686 25.50 8.32 33.48
N ALA A 687 24.70 7.58 32.70
CA ALA A 687 24.83 7.53 31.25
C ALA A 687 24.62 8.92 30.59
N SER A 688 23.64 9.67 31.08
CA SER A 688 23.36 11.05 30.66
C SER A 688 24.57 11.98 30.92
N ASN A 689 25.16 11.90 32.11
CA ASN A 689 26.36 12.68 32.44
C ASN A 689 27.58 12.27 31.62
N ASN A 690 27.76 10.97 31.34
CA ASN A 690 28.82 10.49 30.46
C ASN A 690 28.67 11.07 29.04
N ILE A 691 27.44 11.08 28.52
CA ILE A 691 27.11 11.67 27.21
C ILE A 691 27.42 13.17 27.17
N LEU A 692 26.96 13.93 28.17
CA LEU A 692 27.24 15.37 28.26
C LEU A 692 28.74 15.65 28.37
N SER A 693 29.47 14.87 29.17
CA SER A 693 30.92 14.99 29.27
C SER A 693 31.62 14.67 27.95
N SER A 694 31.12 13.70 27.18
CA SER A 694 31.66 13.35 25.86
C SER A 694 31.44 14.49 24.85
N LEU A 695 30.25 15.10 24.85
CA LEU A 695 29.93 16.25 24.01
C LEU A 695 30.82 17.47 24.27
N MET A 696 31.24 17.67 25.52
CA MET A 696 32.13 18.79 25.89
C MET A 696 33.62 18.52 25.61
N SER A 697 34.01 17.25 25.48
CA SER A 697 35.44 16.86 25.42
C SER A 697 35.93 16.49 24.01
N VAL A 698 35.03 16.10 23.10
CA VAL A 698 35.39 15.65 21.75
C VAL A 698 35.10 16.76 20.73
N ALA A 699 36.12 17.16 19.98
CA ALA A 699 36.00 18.22 18.97
C ALA A 699 35.22 17.80 17.71
N ASP A 700 35.10 16.50 17.43
CA ASP A 700 34.55 15.97 16.17
C ASP A 700 33.52 14.84 16.41
N VAL A 701 32.38 15.19 17.02
CA VAL A 701 31.26 14.26 17.22
C VAL A 701 30.40 14.20 15.96
N PRO A 702 30.03 13.00 15.45
CA PRO A 702 29.16 12.88 14.29
C PRO A 702 27.84 13.64 14.48
N ARG A 703 27.49 14.50 13.52
CA ARG A 703 26.33 15.41 13.62
C ARG A 703 25.01 14.69 13.90
N TYR A 704 24.82 13.50 13.31
CA TYR A 704 23.62 12.70 13.50
C TYR A 704 23.42 12.24 14.96
N VAL A 705 24.49 12.20 15.77
CA VAL A 705 24.44 11.75 17.18
C VAL A 705 24.17 12.89 18.15
N VAL A 706 24.62 14.11 17.83
CA VAL A 706 24.60 15.25 18.76
C VAL A 706 23.19 15.55 19.26
N ARG A 707 22.22 15.73 18.36
CA ARG A 707 20.84 16.07 18.74
C ARG A 707 20.16 14.94 19.54
N PRO A 708 20.16 13.67 19.08
CA PRO A 708 19.70 12.54 19.89
C PRO A 708 20.29 12.47 21.30
N ALA A 709 21.60 12.67 21.41
CA ALA A 709 22.31 12.64 22.69
C ALA A 709 21.86 13.77 23.63
N VAL A 710 21.69 14.99 23.10
CA VAL A 710 21.15 16.13 23.86
C VAL A 710 19.71 15.87 24.30
N LEU A 711 18.86 15.35 23.41
CA LEU A 711 17.48 15.01 23.75
C LEU A 711 17.41 13.92 24.82
N PHE A 712 18.26 12.90 24.76
CA PHE A 712 18.38 11.88 25.80
C PHE A 712 18.76 12.49 27.15
N ALA A 713 19.79 13.34 27.14
CA ALA A 713 20.28 13.97 28.36
C ALA A 713 19.21 14.88 28.99
N VAL A 714 18.54 15.71 28.19
CA VAL A 714 17.44 16.57 28.65
C VAL A 714 16.29 15.74 29.20
N THR A 715 15.84 14.72 28.46
CA THR A 715 14.73 13.85 28.89
C THR A 715 15.03 13.19 30.23
N THR A 716 16.24 12.64 30.40
CA THR A 716 16.67 11.98 31.64
C THR A 716 16.75 12.95 32.82
N HIS A 717 17.33 14.14 32.62
CA HIS A 717 17.41 15.15 33.68
C HIS A 717 16.03 15.67 34.06
N LEU A 718 15.13 15.86 33.09
CA LEU A 718 13.76 16.28 33.38
C LEU A 718 12.98 15.19 34.12
N LEU A 719 13.13 13.92 33.74
CA LEU A 719 12.46 12.81 34.42
C LEU A 719 12.85 12.68 35.89
N PHE A 720 14.14 12.79 36.22
CA PHE A 720 14.63 12.42 37.55
C PHE A 720 15.14 13.58 38.41
N GLN A 721 15.37 14.76 37.83
CA GLN A 721 15.97 15.92 38.50
C GLN A 721 15.28 17.25 38.14
N ALA A 722 14.07 17.23 37.56
CA ALA A 722 13.39 18.46 37.20
C ALA A 722 13.01 19.30 38.43
N ASP A 723 13.52 20.52 38.43
CA ASP A 723 12.91 21.67 39.08
C ASP A 723 12.71 22.79 38.03
N GLU A 724 11.98 23.85 38.39
CA GLU A 724 11.71 24.95 37.45
C GLU A 724 12.99 25.62 36.93
N ARG A 725 14.03 25.71 37.76
CA ARG A 725 15.30 26.36 37.39
C ARG A 725 16.05 25.54 36.36
N THR A 726 16.12 24.23 36.59
CA THR A 726 16.77 23.24 35.73
C THR A 726 16.02 23.15 34.41
N LEU A 727 14.69 23.10 34.43
CA LEU A 727 13.87 23.08 33.22
C LEU A 727 14.11 24.33 32.38
N ARG A 728 14.04 25.54 32.96
CA ARG A 728 14.29 26.79 32.21
C ARG A 728 15.67 26.81 31.56
N ARG A 729 16.69 26.38 32.31
CA ARG A 729 18.07 26.29 31.81
C ARG A 729 18.18 25.28 30.67
N LEU A 730 17.58 24.09 30.78
CA LEU A 730 17.65 23.09 29.72
C LEU A 730 16.88 23.55 28.47
N MET A 731 15.71 24.15 28.64
CA MET A 731 14.90 24.64 27.52
C MET A 731 15.48 25.90 26.85
N SER A 732 16.34 26.67 27.52
CA SER A 732 17.05 27.78 26.86
C SER A 732 18.19 27.31 25.95
N GLU A 733 18.76 26.14 26.22
CA GLU A 733 19.88 25.58 25.44
C GLU A 733 19.42 24.66 24.30
N VAL A 734 18.17 24.17 24.35
CA VAL A 734 17.65 23.21 23.37
C VAL A 734 16.52 23.81 22.54
N LYS A 735 16.77 24.00 21.25
CA LYS A 735 15.70 24.30 20.28
C LYS A 735 14.86 23.04 20.03
N LEU A 736 13.65 23.03 20.59
CA LEU A 736 12.65 21.99 20.34
C LEU A 736 12.20 22.02 18.87
N GLN A 737 12.16 20.86 18.23
CA GLN A 737 11.55 20.71 16.91
C GLN A 737 10.11 20.16 17.08
N PRO A 738 9.21 20.43 16.13
CA PRO A 738 7.80 20.03 16.24
C PRO A 738 7.59 18.54 16.55
N LEU A 739 8.41 17.64 16.00
CA LEU A 739 8.30 16.21 16.28
C LEU A 739 8.75 15.85 17.71
N ASP A 740 9.73 16.54 18.28
CA ASP A 740 10.16 16.31 19.67
C ASP A 740 9.04 16.67 20.64
N CYS A 741 8.29 17.73 20.33
CA CYS A 741 7.14 18.16 21.12
C CYS A 741 6.09 17.05 21.29
N ILE A 742 5.95 16.12 20.35
CA ILE A 742 4.94 15.06 20.42
C ILE A 742 5.24 14.13 21.60
N PHE A 743 6.43 13.54 21.66
CA PHE A 743 6.78 12.63 22.76
C PHE A 743 7.00 13.38 24.07
N MET A 744 7.54 14.61 24.02
CA MET A 744 7.70 15.43 25.23
C MET A 744 6.35 15.81 25.85
N HIS A 745 5.34 16.11 25.04
CA HIS A 745 4.00 16.42 25.54
C HIS A 745 3.28 15.16 26.04
N LYS A 746 3.31 14.06 25.27
CA LYS A 746 2.52 12.85 25.56
C LYS A 746 3.11 11.96 26.64
N GLU A 747 4.44 11.78 26.62
CA GLU A 747 5.12 10.81 27.49
C GLU A 747 5.84 11.49 28.65
N LEU A 748 6.55 12.61 28.39
CA LEU A 748 7.40 13.25 29.40
C LEU A 748 6.62 14.17 30.34
N ALA A 749 5.83 15.12 29.81
CA ALA A 749 5.13 16.13 30.60
C ALA A 749 4.22 15.53 31.70
N PRO A 750 3.48 14.42 31.48
CA PRO A 750 2.67 13.79 32.52
C PRO A 750 3.47 13.18 33.67
N CYS A 751 4.77 12.94 33.47
CA CYS A 751 5.66 12.41 34.51
C CYS A 751 6.22 13.51 35.42
N LEU A 752 6.11 14.78 35.01
CA LEU A 752 6.64 15.91 35.77
C LEU A 752 5.64 16.39 36.83
N VAL A 753 6.16 16.97 37.90
CA VAL A 753 5.33 17.71 38.88
C VAL A 753 4.55 18.81 38.15
N GLU A 754 3.29 19.02 38.52
CA GLU A 754 2.30 19.87 37.82
C GLU A 754 2.89 21.20 37.29
N ARG A 755 3.64 21.93 38.12
CA ARG A 755 4.24 23.21 37.73
C ARG A 755 5.34 23.08 36.67
N CYS A 756 6.16 22.03 36.75
CA CYS A 756 7.17 21.74 35.72
C CYS A 756 6.51 21.21 34.43
N GLY A 757 5.47 20.39 34.55
CA GLY A 757 4.67 19.93 33.40
C GLY A 757 4.03 21.09 32.64
N ALA A 758 3.42 22.05 33.35
CA ALA A 758 2.86 23.26 32.75
C ALA A 758 3.92 24.14 32.07
N LEU A 759 5.11 24.26 32.68
CA LEU A 759 6.21 25.02 32.11
C LEU A 759 6.79 24.36 30.84
N LEU A 760 6.98 23.05 30.84
CA LEU A 760 7.39 22.31 29.64
C LEU A 760 6.35 22.47 28.53
N LYS A 761 5.07 22.41 28.86
CA LYS A 761 3.98 22.63 27.90
C LYS A 761 4.05 24.03 27.27
N ALA A 762 4.32 25.08 28.06
CA ALA A 762 4.49 26.43 27.51
C ALA A 762 5.67 26.53 26.52
N HIS A 763 6.78 25.84 26.77
CA HIS A 763 7.89 25.76 25.81
C HIS A 763 7.52 24.98 24.54
N ILE A 764 6.71 23.93 24.67
CA ILE A 764 6.18 23.16 23.55
C ILE A 764 5.24 24.03 22.70
N ASP A 765 4.28 24.70 23.32
CA ASP A 765 3.32 25.58 22.64
C ASP A 765 4.06 26.68 21.87
N TYR A 766 5.06 27.32 22.50
CA TYR A 766 5.92 28.30 21.85
C TYR A 766 6.66 27.73 20.62
N ALA A 767 7.24 26.54 20.72
CA ALA A 767 7.96 25.92 19.60
C ALA A 767 7.02 25.57 18.42
N LEU A 768 5.78 25.15 18.72
CA LEU A 768 4.77 24.85 17.70
C LEU A 768 4.22 26.13 17.05
N GLU A 769 4.01 27.18 17.83
CA GLU A 769 3.62 28.51 17.32
C GLU A 769 4.71 29.12 16.44
N GLU A 770 5.98 29.05 16.86
CA GLU A 770 7.12 29.52 16.06
C GLU A 770 7.13 28.83 14.69
N GLU A 771 6.95 27.51 14.62
CA GLU A 771 6.87 26.79 13.35
C GLU A 771 5.63 27.20 12.52
N ALA A 772 4.47 27.37 13.14
CA ALA A 772 3.23 27.73 12.46
C ALA A 772 3.29 29.12 11.79
N THR A 773 4.03 30.08 12.36
CA THR A 773 4.21 31.43 11.78
C THR A 773 5.03 31.45 10.49
N HIS A 774 5.71 30.35 10.12
CA HIS A 774 6.46 30.22 8.88
C HIS A 774 5.57 29.81 7.69
N GLU A 775 4.46 30.52 7.46
CA GLU A 775 3.56 30.25 6.33
C GLU A 775 4.25 30.46 4.97
N ILE A 776 4.12 29.44 4.10
CA ILE A 776 4.53 29.54 2.70
C ILE A 776 3.28 29.80 1.85
N ASN A 777 3.17 31.02 1.32
CA ASN A 777 2.11 31.40 0.39
C ASN A 777 2.11 30.51 -0.86
N GLN A 778 1.05 29.72 -1.05
CA GLN A 778 0.84 28.97 -2.29
C GLN A 778 0.51 29.95 -3.43
N ARG A 779 1.41 30.08 -4.40
CA ARG A 779 1.19 30.94 -5.57
C ARG A 779 0.31 30.32 -6.66
N THR A 780 0.07 29.00 -6.62
CA THR A 780 -0.65 28.27 -7.67
C THR A 780 -1.66 27.26 -7.11
N PRO A 781 -2.88 27.15 -7.69
CA PRO A 781 -3.90 26.19 -7.26
C PRO A 781 -3.57 24.72 -7.61
N ASN A 782 -2.57 24.48 -8.48
CA ASN A 782 -2.21 23.14 -8.98
C ASN A 782 -1.13 22.42 -8.15
N GLY A 783 -0.93 22.81 -6.88
CA GLY A 783 0.12 22.27 -6.01
C GLY A 783 1.52 22.82 -6.32
N PRO A 784 2.55 22.48 -5.51
CA PRO A 784 3.89 22.99 -5.69
C PRO A 784 4.60 22.32 -6.88
N LYS A 785 5.03 23.11 -7.88
CA LYS A 785 5.84 22.62 -9.03
C LYS A 785 7.17 21.98 -8.61
N TYR A 786 7.66 22.32 -7.43
CA TYR A 786 8.90 21.83 -6.86
C TYR A 786 8.75 21.67 -5.34
N PHE A 787 9.37 20.67 -4.73
CA PHE A 787 9.23 20.38 -3.29
C PHE A 787 10.59 20.10 -2.64
N VAL A 788 10.64 20.19 -1.30
CA VAL A 788 11.85 19.86 -0.54
C VAL A 788 12.12 18.36 -0.65
N GLY A 789 13.35 17.97 -0.97
CA GLY A 789 13.78 16.62 -1.31
C GLY A 789 13.76 16.33 -2.81
N MET A 790 13.27 17.25 -3.65
CA MET A 790 13.31 17.07 -5.11
C MET A 790 14.75 17.20 -5.62
N GLY A 791 15.28 16.11 -6.19
CA GLY A 791 16.55 16.09 -6.90
C GLY A 791 16.47 16.84 -8.23
N PHE A 792 17.58 17.45 -8.66
CA PHE A 792 17.69 18.10 -9.96
C PHE A 792 19.14 18.08 -10.44
N TYR A 793 19.32 18.26 -11.74
CA TYR A 793 20.62 18.42 -12.39
C TYR A 793 20.79 19.86 -12.87
N HIS A 794 21.90 20.50 -12.48
CA HIS A 794 22.18 21.88 -12.86
C HIS A 794 22.92 21.94 -14.20
N LEU A 795 22.19 22.18 -15.29
CA LEU A 795 22.73 22.14 -16.67
C LEU A 795 23.93 23.08 -16.94
N LEU A 796 24.03 24.22 -16.24
CA LEU A 796 25.11 25.20 -16.47
C LEU A 796 26.41 24.89 -15.70
N TYR A 797 26.31 24.24 -14.54
CA TYR A 797 27.43 24.03 -13.61
C TYR A 797 27.71 22.55 -13.36
N ASP A 798 27.00 21.68 -14.07
CA ASP A 798 27.25 20.25 -14.13
C ASP A 798 27.28 19.57 -12.74
N TYR A 799 26.38 19.98 -11.85
CA TYR A 799 26.25 19.37 -10.53
C TYR A 799 24.83 18.84 -10.29
N LEU A 800 24.77 17.77 -9.52
CA LEU A 800 23.54 17.25 -8.96
C LEU A 800 23.26 17.91 -7.61
N GLY A 801 22.02 18.35 -7.42
CA GLY A 801 21.57 18.85 -6.13
C GLY A 801 20.14 18.48 -5.83
N PHE A 802 19.70 18.81 -4.62
CA PHE A 802 18.29 18.70 -4.23
C PHE A 802 17.82 19.98 -3.56
N ILE A 803 16.51 20.19 -3.56
CA ILE A 803 15.89 21.32 -2.88
C ILE A 803 15.82 20.98 -1.39
N TRP A 804 16.52 21.70 -0.52
CA TRP A 804 16.44 21.45 0.92
C TRP A 804 15.55 22.44 1.67
N GLY A 805 15.17 23.55 1.03
CA GLY A 805 14.32 24.56 1.65
C GLY A 805 13.88 25.66 0.69
N TRP A 806 13.08 26.56 1.23
CA TRP A 806 12.53 27.72 0.54
C TRP A 806 12.77 28.97 1.39
N THR A 807 13.12 30.09 0.76
CA THR A 807 13.13 31.40 1.41
C THR A 807 12.31 32.40 0.63
N GLN A 808 11.60 33.29 1.34
CA GLN A 808 10.83 34.37 0.73
C GLN A 808 11.73 35.39 0.03
N THR A 809 12.96 35.57 0.52
CA THR A 809 13.97 36.48 -0.04
C THR A 809 15.28 35.72 -0.33
N CYS A 810 16.02 36.18 -1.34
CA CYS A 810 17.34 35.64 -1.65
C CYS A 810 18.35 36.22 -0.66
N VAL A 811 18.93 35.36 0.18
CA VAL A 811 19.97 35.75 1.15
C VAL A 811 21.40 35.56 0.60
N ALA A 812 21.53 35.19 -0.68
CA ALA A 812 22.82 35.07 -1.34
C ALA A 812 23.38 36.45 -1.72
N THR A 813 24.70 36.59 -1.71
CA THR A 813 25.39 37.85 -2.08
C THR A 813 25.10 38.23 -3.53
N GLU A 814 25.09 39.52 -3.86
CA GLU A 814 24.88 39.98 -5.24
C GLU A 814 25.91 39.38 -6.20
N GLU A 815 27.16 39.24 -5.76
CA GLU A 815 28.23 38.58 -6.49
C GLU A 815 27.88 37.12 -6.83
N TRP A 816 27.33 36.36 -5.88
CA TRP A 816 26.90 34.98 -6.11
C TRP A 816 25.72 34.91 -7.10
N ILE A 817 24.76 35.84 -6.98
CA ILE A 817 23.58 35.91 -7.86
C ILE A 817 24.00 36.22 -9.31
N VAL A 818 24.92 37.17 -9.49
CA VAL A 818 25.48 37.55 -10.80
C VAL A 818 26.33 36.41 -11.36
N HIS A 819 27.19 35.81 -10.54
CA HIS A 819 28.03 34.68 -10.93
C HIS A 819 27.20 33.48 -11.39
N MET A 820 26.08 33.20 -10.71
CA MET A 820 25.15 32.12 -11.02
C MET A 820 24.18 32.43 -12.18
N LYS A 821 24.32 33.60 -12.84
CA LYS A 821 23.44 34.08 -13.93
C LYS A 821 21.95 34.02 -13.60
N MET A 822 21.59 34.28 -12.33
CA MET A 822 20.19 34.26 -11.90
C MET A 822 19.48 35.56 -12.29
N THR A 823 18.69 35.55 -13.36
CA THR A 823 17.83 36.69 -13.74
C THR A 823 16.78 36.98 -12.66
N ALA A 824 16.67 38.25 -12.24
CA ALA A 824 15.74 38.74 -11.22
C ALA A 824 14.52 39.46 -11.87
N PRO A 825 13.46 39.89 -11.14
CA PRO A 825 12.77 39.30 -10.00
C PRO A 825 11.24 39.41 -10.21
N ASN A 826 10.56 38.48 -10.88
CA ASN A 826 9.09 38.59 -11.03
C ASN A 826 8.29 37.34 -10.65
N ASP A 827 8.91 36.25 -10.14
CA ASP A 827 8.09 35.08 -9.80
C ASP A 827 8.58 34.05 -8.75
N MET A 828 9.62 34.29 -7.95
CA MET A 828 10.23 33.18 -7.20
C MET A 828 10.44 33.38 -5.69
N LEU A 829 9.78 32.53 -4.89
CA LEU A 829 10.45 31.87 -3.75
C LEU A 829 11.72 31.21 -4.33
N ARG A 830 12.92 31.69 -3.96
CA ARG A 830 14.18 31.15 -4.52
C ARG A 830 14.57 29.89 -3.73
N LYS A 831 14.89 28.82 -4.46
CA LYS A 831 15.21 27.48 -3.93
C LYS A 831 16.53 27.52 -3.17
N LYS A 832 16.56 26.95 -1.97
CA LYS A 832 17.82 26.59 -1.31
C LYS A 832 18.28 25.25 -1.88
N ILE A 833 19.47 25.26 -2.48
CA ILE A 833 20.07 24.12 -3.19
C ILE A 833 21.26 23.60 -2.38
N SER A 834 21.41 22.28 -2.31
CA SER A 834 22.56 21.62 -1.70
C SER A 834 23.17 20.61 -2.68
N GLY A 835 24.49 20.46 -2.68
CA GLY A 835 25.22 19.51 -3.53
C GLY A 835 25.31 18.11 -2.90
N GLN A 836 25.67 17.12 -3.72
CA GLN A 836 25.71 15.69 -3.38
C GLN A 836 26.45 15.35 -2.06
N ARG A 837 27.55 16.06 -1.74
CA ARG A 837 28.35 15.85 -0.52
C ARG A 837 27.60 16.16 0.79
N ALA A 838 26.61 17.05 0.74
CA ALA A 838 25.84 17.47 1.90
C ALA A 838 24.57 16.63 2.13
N LEU A 839 24.19 15.74 1.20
CA LEU A 839 23.07 14.81 1.39
C LEU A 839 23.43 13.72 2.43
N HIS A 840 24.64 13.17 2.37
CA HIS A 840 25.21 12.26 3.39
C HIS A 840 25.30 12.90 4.79
N GLU A 841 25.29 14.22 4.88
CA GLU A 841 25.31 14.96 6.16
C GLU A 841 23.88 15.31 6.67
N TYR A 842 22.84 15.18 5.84
CA TYR A 842 21.46 15.61 6.12
C TYR A 842 20.45 14.46 6.20
N MET A 843 20.71 13.36 5.49
CA MET A 843 20.03 12.06 5.66
C MET A 843 20.69 11.29 6.80
#